data_AF-A0A4P6HGR1-F1
#
_entry.id   AF-A0A4P6HGR1-F1
#
_cell.length_a   1.000
_cell.length_b   1.000
_cell.length_c   1.000
_cell.angle_alpha   90.00
_cell.angle_beta   90.00
_cell.angle_gamma   90.00
#
_symmetry.space_group_name_H-M   'P 1'
#
loop_
_entity.id
_entity.type
_entity.pdbx_description
1 polymer ?
#
loop_
_entity_poly.entity_id
_entity_poly.type
_entity_poly.pdbx_seq_one_letter_code
_entity_poly.pdbx_strand_id
1 'polypeptide(L)'
;MAFNIWNVGQDSKMWDPIQKAAGKFVFADAMKELIRNAAPDVFVLPELNNNNKVANGLNLVDAFSQNTIDAMNLVPRKQPGFLPAQKNPDEGGKGNGSIFSTVPFTNLPGDVVRISPGNGFPDTVVNSVHMNYYDEPTNRLKQAKDLNAAAAGTSIPTVILGDFNAGDVSERGLHRAEQQATLFARTIVDTGASTLWKTLAQQYVPQGQETAFTNYFNDMRMVEGNGQAKYRNVITSYFNSHRSEFPGITSISQMTWRQWEEIVAKDMASKGLNFADETYPVTANLPVTMNVLKKQYQLFQLERNRELFQPSRVGDERATWTSDGEDKTNTWVSWDRVTIDHVMMSRPFAKWTEIADTGAYSGNLAKKAQLPNGNSFSDHEPVAQELRWVGPQLQSYDDGGTTRTRLVWGSEAYNFEGRNKEFYLTRNNNRNDIYLGQIADADGNPILTGLTLAEKKTLLDCSSKDARFGQAIKEYCIDDHSFIGETLVTDGGTVIVDEDAALGGPAARLRLANGGLRIAGQAMNELNRSLVLEQNGWIDIADAGNALTIDQAISGQGSLTKRGAGTLVLASTNSYTGGTVVEGGVLKAGTAGAFVSGTVYAVNAGRLDLNDFDLSMSSLSGRGGILDLGKASLSVDQANNSSFAGVIEGTGGLVKTGKGILVLNGQNTYAGLTQVNGGGMVIGDDGHADARLAGSVSVTAGSTLAGRGSIGGLVVANGASVAPGNSIGTLSVTGNLTLAAGSVYELEIDPSGASDRLVASGTATIAGAAVNLTKASGNYEPGRRYTILTADGGVTGSFAALTQDMPFIDLGLAYDPKNVYLDIARNAVAFPTVGTTANQQAAAAATQALGGGNPVYDAVVWQTSAQEARAAFEQLSGEVHASGATALINSSQYVRNAANDRVRAAFGDVAAASLPVMAYGPDGKDIEAATTAKTAAWGQVFGAWSSIDGDGNASRMKQSTGGFITGIDTELAEAWRVGVLAGYSRTSFDAKDRSSSGDSDNYHLGLYGGTRWGALALRTGLSYTWSNIETGRTVSFRGFNDGLSADYDAGAFQAFGELGYRLDAAGAAFEPFVNLAHVSLHTDGFTEKGGAAALSAEAQTTNTTFSTLGLRASTDFMLGSVAASANGTVGWKHAFGDTTPFSKVGFAGSSLFTVTGVPIARNTFVLQTGLDMKVTDNATIGISYNGEFGSGSSTNGVDARLSVKF
;
A
#
# COMPACT_ATOMS: atom_id res chain seq x y z
N MET A 1 -40.86 -5.10 -21.71
CA MET A 1 -41.92 -6.09 -21.94
C MET A 1 -43.26 -5.37 -21.98
N ALA A 2 -43.88 -5.27 -23.15
CA ALA A 2 -45.25 -4.82 -23.40
C ALA A 2 -45.83 -5.67 -24.56
N PHE A 3 -47.16 -5.74 -24.76
CA PHE A 3 -47.76 -6.65 -25.76
C PHE A 3 -49.07 -6.15 -26.44
N ASN A 4 -49.21 -6.35 -27.77
CA ASN A 4 -50.46 -6.27 -28.56
C ASN A 4 -51.29 -7.54 -28.45
N ILE A 5 -52.58 -7.34 -28.23
CA ILE A 5 -53.77 -8.18 -28.38
C ILE A 5 -54.73 -7.97 -29.61
N TRP A 6 -54.38 -7.93 -30.91
CA TRP A 6 -55.34 -7.40 -31.93
C TRP A 6 -56.55 -8.32 -32.22
N ASN A 7 -57.77 -7.75 -32.14
CA ASN A 7 -59.08 -8.33 -32.54
C ASN A 7 -59.73 -9.38 -31.59
N VAL A 8 -60.96 -9.09 -31.15
CA VAL A 8 -61.79 -9.91 -30.22
C VAL A 8 -62.94 -10.69 -30.90
N GLY A 9 -63.01 -10.71 -32.24
CA GLY A 9 -64.05 -11.42 -33.01
C GLY A 9 -64.07 -12.96 -32.84
N GLN A 10 -65.10 -13.61 -33.39
CA GLN A 10 -65.10 -15.08 -33.54
C GLN A 10 -64.09 -15.53 -34.60
N ASP A 11 -63.85 -14.69 -35.60
CA ASP A 11 -62.86 -14.88 -36.68
C ASP A 11 -61.44 -14.40 -36.29
N SER A 12 -61.20 -14.13 -35.00
CA SER A 12 -59.89 -13.67 -34.50
C SER A 12 -58.87 -14.82 -34.51
N LYS A 13 -57.79 -14.60 -35.27
CA LYS A 13 -56.72 -15.58 -35.54
C LYS A 13 -55.80 -15.87 -34.34
N MET A 14 -56.02 -15.24 -33.19
CA MET A 14 -55.24 -15.52 -31.97
C MET A 14 -55.77 -16.70 -31.16
N TRP A 15 -57.00 -17.16 -31.44
CA TRP A 15 -57.66 -18.16 -30.62
C TRP A 15 -57.89 -19.48 -31.37
N ASP A 16 -57.33 -20.55 -30.83
CA ASP A 16 -57.84 -21.89 -31.10
C ASP A 16 -59.22 -22.03 -30.42
N PRO A 17 -60.30 -22.35 -31.15
CA PRO A 17 -61.63 -22.46 -30.56
C PRO A 17 -61.74 -23.53 -29.47
N ILE A 18 -60.95 -24.60 -29.56
CA ILE A 18 -60.91 -25.72 -28.61
C ILE A 18 -60.15 -25.31 -27.35
N GLN A 19 -59.01 -24.63 -27.47
CA GLN A 19 -58.26 -24.13 -26.30
C GLN A 19 -59.02 -23.00 -25.60
N LYS A 20 -59.66 -22.10 -26.36
CA LYS A 20 -60.57 -21.05 -25.84
C LYS A 20 -61.74 -21.67 -25.08
N ALA A 21 -62.34 -22.75 -25.58
CA ALA A 21 -63.38 -23.49 -24.87
C ALA A 21 -62.85 -24.24 -23.62
N ALA A 22 -61.59 -24.67 -23.63
CA ALA A 22 -60.92 -25.31 -22.49
C ALA A 22 -60.37 -24.33 -21.44
N GLY A 23 -60.55 -23.01 -21.62
CA GLY A 23 -60.00 -21.98 -20.73
C GLY A 23 -58.46 -21.88 -20.77
N LYS A 24 -57.82 -22.42 -21.80
CA LYS A 24 -56.36 -22.42 -21.97
C LYS A 24 -55.96 -21.42 -23.05
N PHE A 25 -54.96 -20.61 -22.76
CA PHE A 25 -54.41 -19.64 -23.69
C PHE A 25 -53.07 -20.15 -24.23
N VAL A 26 -53.02 -20.53 -25.51
CA VAL A 26 -51.79 -21.01 -26.18
C VAL A 26 -50.67 -19.97 -26.08
N PHE A 27 -51.03 -18.69 -26.24
CA PHE A 27 -50.15 -17.55 -26.03
C PHE A 27 -49.56 -17.51 -24.61
N ALA A 28 -50.30 -17.87 -23.56
CA ALA A 28 -49.87 -17.69 -22.19
C ALA A 28 -48.72 -18.62 -21.78
N ASP A 29 -48.65 -19.86 -22.28
CA ASP A 29 -47.58 -20.78 -21.90
C ASP A 29 -46.29 -20.51 -22.71
N ALA A 30 -46.39 -20.22 -24.01
CA ALA A 30 -45.26 -19.72 -24.80
C ALA A 30 -44.72 -18.38 -24.23
N MET A 31 -45.60 -17.49 -23.79
CA MET A 31 -45.22 -16.24 -23.13
C MET A 31 -44.54 -16.47 -21.77
N LYS A 32 -45.03 -17.40 -20.95
CA LYS A 32 -44.36 -17.78 -19.69
C LYS A 32 -42.97 -18.38 -19.92
N GLU A 33 -42.72 -19.07 -21.03
CA GLU A 33 -41.37 -19.56 -21.37
C GLU A 33 -40.46 -18.43 -21.90
N LEU A 34 -41.00 -17.51 -22.70
CA LEU A 34 -40.28 -16.33 -23.17
C LEU A 34 -39.86 -15.44 -21.98
N ILE A 35 -40.81 -15.09 -21.11
CA ILE A 35 -40.58 -14.23 -19.92
C ILE A 35 -39.65 -14.89 -18.89
N ARG A 36 -39.65 -16.23 -18.76
CA ARG A 36 -38.74 -16.93 -17.81
C ARG A 36 -37.30 -17.05 -18.30
N ASN A 37 -37.07 -17.04 -19.61
CA ASN A 37 -35.74 -17.22 -20.21
C ASN A 37 -35.14 -15.93 -20.80
N ALA A 38 -35.95 -14.87 -20.95
CA ALA A 38 -35.44 -13.54 -21.27
C ALA A 38 -34.62 -12.98 -20.11
N ALA A 39 -33.46 -12.39 -20.41
CA ALA A 39 -32.69 -11.65 -19.41
C ALA A 39 -33.49 -10.41 -18.94
N PRO A 40 -33.33 -9.95 -17.69
CA PRO A 40 -34.17 -8.89 -17.09
C PRO A 40 -34.06 -7.52 -17.77
N ASP A 41 -33.08 -7.35 -18.66
CA ASP A 41 -32.75 -6.23 -19.53
C ASP A 41 -33.32 -6.34 -20.95
N VAL A 42 -34.00 -7.44 -21.32
CA VAL A 42 -34.58 -7.65 -22.66
C VAL A 42 -35.94 -6.96 -22.83
N PHE A 43 -36.09 -6.22 -23.93
CA PHE A 43 -37.29 -5.44 -24.22
C PHE A 43 -38.21 -6.05 -25.29
N VAL A 44 -39.05 -7.03 -24.89
CA VAL A 44 -40.04 -7.72 -25.75
C VAL A 44 -41.31 -6.89 -25.98
N LEU A 45 -41.80 -6.74 -27.23
CA LEU A 45 -42.80 -5.73 -27.64
C LEU A 45 -43.68 -6.15 -28.86
N PRO A 46 -45.00 -6.28 -28.68
CA PRO A 46 -45.97 -5.79 -29.71
C PRO A 46 -46.92 -4.62 -29.25
N GLU A 47 -47.53 -3.84 -30.18
CA GLU A 47 -48.37 -2.58 -30.03
C GLU A 47 -49.93 -2.76 -29.92
N LEU A 48 -50.64 -2.34 -28.84
CA LEU A 48 -52.02 -2.83 -28.49
C LEU A 48 -53.26 -2.01 -28.96
N ASN A 49 -54.27 -2.63 -29.63
CA ASN A 49 -55.58 -2.02 -29.99
C ASN A 49 -56.84 -2.96 -29.79
N ASN A 50 -58.02 -2.43 -29.43
CA ASN A 50 -59.24 -3.21 -29.05
C ASN A 50 -60.60 -2.64 -29.52
N ASN A 51 -61.41 -3.48 -30.19
CA ASN A 51 -62.80 -3.22 -30.59
C ASN A 51 -63.87 -3.80 -29.63
N ASN A 52 -63.90 -3.32 -28.37
CA ASN A 52 -65.07 -3.15 -27.49
C ASN A 52 -66.16 -4.27 -27.34
N LYS A 53 -65.91 -5.55 -27.67
CA LYS A 53 -66.89 -6.65 -27.53
C LYS A 53 -66.60 -7.61 -26.37
N VAL A 54 -67.51 -7.61 -25.38
CA VAL A 54 -67.53 -8.56 -24.25
C VAL A 54 -68.18 -9.88 -24.68
N ALA A 55 -67.56 -11.00 -24.34
CA ALA A 55 -68.18 -12.33 -24.39
C ALA A 55 -68.06 -12.99 -23.00
N ASN A 56 -69.17 -13.54 -22.50
CA ASN A 56 -69.25 -14.36 -21.29
C ASN A 56 -68.78 -13.73 -19.95
N GLY A 57 -68.96 -12.42 -19.77
CA GLY A 57 -68.97 -11.78 -18.44
C GLY A 57 -67.64 -11.66 -17.70
N LEU A 58 -66.54 -12.12 -18.29
CA LEU A 58 -65.18 -11.82 -17.85
C LEU A 58 -64.54 -10.86 -18.84
N ASN A 59 -63.91 -9.79 -18.36
CA ASN A 59 -63.08 -8.96 -19.21
C ASN A 59 -61.82 -9.76 -19.57
N LEU A 60 -61.69 -10.11 -20.85
CA LEU A 60 -60.57 -10.91 -21.35
C LEU A 60 -59.22 -10.20 -21.12
N VAL A 61 -59.22 -8.87 -21.15
CA VAL A 61 -58.05 -8.03 -20.88
C VAL A 61 -57.61 -8.12 -19.42
N ASP A 62 -58.55 -8.16 -18.46
CA ASP A 62 -58.22 -8.23 -17.03
C ASP A 62 -57.62 -9.60 -16.66
N ALA A 63 -58.19 -10.69 -17.19
CA ALA A 63 -57.65 -12.04 -16.99
C ALA A 63 -56.27 -12.23 -17.65
N PHE A 64 -56.04 -11.64 -18.82
CA PHE A 64 -54.74 -11.65 -19.50
C PHE A 64 -53.70 -10.78 -18.78
N SER A 65 -54.11 -9.59 -18.30
CA SER A 65 -53.29 -8.69 -17.49
C SER A 65 -52.86 -9.37 -16.20
N GLN A 66 -53.78 -10.05 -15.50
CA GLN A 66 -53.47 -10.81 -14.29
C GLN A 66 -52.47 -11.95 -14.57
N ASN A 67 -52.68 -12.76 -15.62
CA ASN A 67 -51.71 -13.80 -16.00
C ASN A 67 -50.32 -13.24 -16.35
N THR A 68 -50.26 -12.06 -16.97
CA THR A 68 -49.00 -11.37 -17.29
C THR A 68 -48.33 -10.86 -16.01
N ILE A 69 -49.09 -10.27 -15.08
CA ILE A 69 -48.63 -9.87 -13.74
C ILE A 69 -48.07 -11.08 -12.98
N ASP A 70 -48.80 -12.19 -12.95
CA ASP A 70 -48.41 -13.40 -12.22
C ASP A 70 -47.14 -14.03 -12.81
N ALA A 71 -47.03 -14.10 -14.14
CA ALA A 71 -45.80 -14.53 -14.82
C ALA A 71 -44.63 -13.57 -14.56
N MET A 72 -44.88 -12.25 -14.55
CA MET A 72 -43.90 -11.24 -14.22
C MET A 72 -43.44 -11.32 -12.76
N ASN A 73 -44.31 -11.69 -11.81
CA ASN A 73 -43.99 -11.85 -10.39
C ASN A 73 -43.12 -13.09 -10.10
N LEU A 74 -43.07 -14.05 -11.02
CA LEU A 74 -42.23 -15.27 -10.92
C LEU A 74 -40.79 -15.07 -11.44
N VAL A 75 -40.47 -13.89 -11.99
CA VAL A 75 -39.10 -13.54 -12.39
C VAL A 75 -38.26 -13.18 -11.16
N PRO A 76 -37.05 -13.75 -10.96
CA PRO A 76 -36.21 -13.43 -9.82
C PRO A 76 -35.92 -11.93 -9.67
N ARG A 77 -35.90 -11.42 -8.43
CA ARG A 77 -35.56 -10.04 -8.00
C ARG A 77 -36.63 -8.93 -8.19
N LYS A 78 -37.92 -9.18 -7.91
CA LYS A 78 -38.96 -8.12 -7.85
C LYS A 78 -39.47 -7.81 -6.45
N GLN A 79 -39.87 -6.55 -6.21
CA GLN A 79 -40.57 -6.13 -4.99
C GLN A 79 -42.11 -6.34 -5.12
N PRO A 80 -42.85 -6.54 -4.01
CA PRO A 80 -44.30 -6.80 -4.05
C PRO A 80 -45.12 -5.50 -3.99
N GLY A 81 -46.11 -5.31 -4.87
CA GLY A 81 -47.08 -4.20 -4.72
C GLY A 81 -47.80 -3.66 -5.97
N PHE A 82 -48.18 -4.48 -6.95
CA PHE A 82 -48.85 -4.01 -8.18
C PHE A 82 -50.37 -3.73 -8.00
N LEU A 83 -50.88 -2.68 -8.67
CA LEU A 83 -52.30 -2.31 -8.78
C LEU A 83 -52.69 -2.00 -10.25
N PRO A 84 -54.00 -1.98 -10.62
CA PRO A 84 -54.46 -1.97 -12.02
C PRO A 84 -54.50 -0.60 -12.74
N ALA A 85 -54.73 -0.65 -14.05
CA ALA A 85 -54.56 0.42 -15.05
C ALA A 85 -55.41 1.70 -14.90
N GLN A 86 -54.96 2.78 -15.58
CA GLN A 86 -55.71 4.01 -15.85
C GLN A 86 -56.10 4.15 -17.34
N LYS A 87 -57.01 5.08 -17.64
CA LYS A 87 -57.77 5.17 -18.91
C LYS A 87 -57.20 6.20 -19.89
N ASN A 88 -57.39 5.93 -21.19
CA ASN A 88 -57.15 6.88 -22.28
C ASN A 88 -58.26 7.97 -22.30
N PRO A 89 -57.95 9.29 -22.45
CA PRO A 89 -58.95 10.36 -22.39
C PRO A 89 -59.87 10.50 -23.62
N ASP A 90 -59.43 10.10 -24.82
CA ASP A 90 -60.02 10.61 -26.07
C ASP A 90 -61.29 9.89 -26.54
N GLU A 91 -61.69 8.79 -25.88
CA GLU A 91 -62.98 8.11 -26.13
C GLU A 91 -63.85 7.96 -24.88
N GLY A 92 -64.52 9.04 -24.47
CA GLY A 92 -65.88 8.99 -23.90
C GLY A 92 -66.17 8.00 -22.76
N GLY A 93 -65.16 7.61 -21.97
CA GLY A 93 -65.26 6.65 -20.87
C GLY A 93 -65.08 5.16 -21.21
N LYS A 94 -64.64 4.77 -22.41
CA LYS A 94 -64.60 3.37 -22.90
C LYS A 94 -63.24 2.79 -23.32
N GLY A 95 -62.12 3.47 -23.08
CA GLY A 95 -60.76 2.93 -23.31
C GLY A 95 -60.05 2.47 -22.02
N ASN A 96 -59.44 1.29 -22.05
CA ASN A 96 -58.46 0.82 -21.05
C ASN A 96 -57.09 0.65 -21.75
N GLY A 97 -56.07 1.36 -21.26
CA GLY A 97 -54.70 1.33 -21.81
C GLY A 97 -53.81 0.25 -21.19
N SER A 98 -52.53 0.26 -21.60
CA SER A 98 -51.49 -0.72 -21.26
C SER A 98 -50.69 -0.38 -19.97
N ILE A 99 -49.63 -1.16 -19.69
CA ILE A 99 -48.95 -1.27 -18.38
C ILE A 99 -47.48 -1.73 -18.62
N PHE A 100 -46.45 -1.53 -17.79
CA PHE A 100 -46.35 -1.38 -16.32
C PHE A 100 -45.14 -0.51 -15.87
N SER A 101 -45.24 0.16 -14.70
CA SER A 101 -44.07 0.50 -13.84
C SER A 101 -44.50 0.90 -12.40
N THR A 102 -43.61 0.81 -11.40
CA THR A 102 -43.92 0.94 -9.95
C THR A 102 -43.27 2.15 -9.28
N VAL A 103 -43.33 3.33 -9.89
CA VAL A 103 -42.78 4.59 -9.34
C VAL A 103 -43.82 5.71 -9.53
N PRO A 104 -43.96 6.70 -8.61
CA PRO A 104 -45.08 7.65 -8.69
C PRO A 104 -45.11 8.47 -9.98
N PHE A 105 -46.26 8.44 -10.65
CA PHE A 105 -46.56 9.23 -11.84
C PHE A 105 -46.67 10.72 -11.48
N THR A 106 -45.91 11.58 -12.16
CA THR A 106 -46.14 13.04 -12.17
C THR A 106 -46.24 13.55 -13.60
N ASN A 107 -47.47 13.57 -14.10
CA ASN A 107 -48.01 14.38 -15.21
C ASN A 107 -47.17 14.53 -16.50
N LEU A 108 -47.36 13.60 -17.44
CA LEU A 108 -47.57 13.92 -18.86
C LEU A 108 -48.74 13.04 -19.39
N PRO A 109 -49.56 13.52 -20.34
CA PRO A 109 -50.74 12.78 -20.82
C PRO A 109 -50.40 11.76 -21.93
N GLY A 110 -51.08 10.61 -21.93
CA GLY A 110 -51.02 9.60 -23.01
C GLY A 110 -50.32 8.27 -22.64
N ASP A 111 -50.19 7.40 -23.65
CA ASP A 111 -49.72 6.00 -23.54
C ASP A 111 -48.20 5.85 -23.30
N VAL A 112 -47.71 6.43 -22.20
CA VAL A 112 -46.28 6.64 -21.88
C VAL A 112 -45.83 5.78 -20.68
N VAL A 113 -44.79 4.96 -20.83
CA VAL A 113 -44.23 4.08 -19.76
C VAL A 113 -42.75 4.38 -19.49
N ARG A 114 -42.37 4.68 -18.24
CA ARG A 114 -40.94 4.80 -17.83
C ARG A 114 -40.43 3.53 -17.17
N ILE A 115 -39.32 3.00 -17.67
CA ILE A 115 -38.68 1.76 -17.21
C ILE A 115 -37.31 2.09 -16.64
N SER A 116 -37.04 1.60 -15.43
CA SER A 116 -35.77 1.75 -14.70
C SER A 116 -35.19 0.36 -14.43
N PRO A 117 -34.16 -0.09 -15.15
CA PRO A 117 -33.60 -1.43 -15.03
C PRO A 117 -32.30 -1.44 -14.21
N GLY A 118 -32.25 -2.26 -13.16
CA GLY A 118 -31.11 -2.33 -12.21
C GLY A 118 -29.81 -2.96 -12.75
N ASN A 119 -29.58 -2.96 -14.07
CA ASN A 119 -28.47 -3.65 -14.76
C ASN A 119 -27.72 -2.74 -15.78
N GLY A 120 -27.85 -1.41 -15.71
CA GLY A 120 -27.00 -0.48 -16.48
C GLY A 120 -27.52 -0.01 -17.85
N PHE A 121 -28.74 -0.39 -18.23
CA PHE A 121 -29.49 0.30 -19.29
C PHE A 121 -30.13 1.58 -18.69
N PRO A 122 -30.11 2.74 -19.37
CA PRO A 122 -30.62 3.98 -18.80
C PRO A 122 -32.14 3.99 -18.62
N ASP A 123 -32.62 4.79 -17.65
CA ASP A 123 -34.03 5.13 -17.50
C ASP A 123 -34.63 5.55 -18.84
N THR A 124 -35.62 4.80 -19.35
CA THR A 124 -36.12 4.97 -20.72
C THR A 124 -37.64 5.10 -20.71
N VAL A 125 -38.15 6.04 -21.50
CA VAL A 125 -39.57 6.21 -21.81
C VAL A 125 -39.93 5.33 -23.00
N VAL A 126 -41.12 4.74 -23.00
CA VAL A 126 -41.64 3.90 -24.07
C VAL A 126 -43.07 4.29 -24.37
N ASN A 127 -43.35 4.62 -25.63
CA ASN A 127 -44.68 4.97 -26.13
C ASN A 127 -45.09 4.01 -27.25
N SER A 128 -46.39 3.84 -27.46
CA SER A 128 -46.96 3.09 -28.57
C SER A 128 -47.89 3.98 -29.38
N VAL A 129 -47.78 4.00 -30.71
CA VAL A 129 -48.65 4.77 -31.61
C VAL A 129 -48.91 3.98 -32.90
N HIS A 130 -50.19 3.86 -33.24
CA HIS A 130 -50.67 3.33 -34.51
C HIS A 130 -51.11 4.49 -35.42
N MET A 131 -50.49 4.65 -36.60
CA MET A 131 -50.92 5.63 -37.59
C MET A 131 -51.94 4.99 -38.54
N ASN A 132 -53.22 5.28 -38.34
CA ASN A 132 -54.31 4.64 -39.08
C ASN A 132 -54.30 4.99 -40.59
N TYR A 133 -54.39 3.99 -41.48
CA TYR A 133 -54.42 4.23 -42.93
C TYR A 133 -55.70 4.92 -43.44
N TYR A 134 -56.78 4.90 -42.65
CA TYR A 134 -57.99 5.69 -42.92
C TYR A 134 -57.81 7.18 -42.59
N ASP A 135 -56.74 7.58 -41.88
CA ASP A 135 -56.48 8.98 -41.56
C ASP A 135 -55.95 9.73 -42.80
N GLU A 136 -56.55 10.88 -43.08
CA GLU A 136 -56.08 11.82 -44.09
C GLU A 136 -54.57 12.12 -43.92
N PRO A 137 -53.79 12.24 -45.01
CA PRO A 137 -52.33 12.41 -44.93
C PRO A 137 -51.87 13.55 -44.02
N THR A 138 -52.66 14.62 -43.90
CA THR A 138 -52.40 15.77 -43.03
C THR A 138 -52.47 15.43 -41.53
N ASN A 139 -53.34 14.49 -41.12
CA ASN A 139 -53.44 14.04 -39.73
C ASN A 139 -52.26 13.15 -39.34
N ARG A 140 -51.87 12.21 -40.22
CA ARG A 140 -50.67 11.37 -40.04
C ARG A 140 -49.39 12.22 -39.93
N LEU A 141 -49.25 13.23 -40.78
CA LEU A 141 -48.15 14.20 -40.70
C LEU A 141 -48.14 14.99 -39.38
N LYS A 142 -49.32 15.34 -38.83
CA LYS A 142 -49.43 16.00 -37.52
C LYS A 142 -48.99 15.06 -36.39
N GLN A 143 -49.48 13.82 -36.37
CA GLN A 143 -49.08 12.79 -35.38
C GLN A 143 -47.56 12.59 -35.35
N ALA A 144 -46.92 12.50 -36.54
CA ALA A 144 -45.46 12.40 -36.65
C ALA A 144 -44.71 13.62 -36.09
N LYS A 145 -45.23 14.84 -36.30
CA LYS A 145 -44.64 16.07 -35.74
C LYS A 145 -44.79 16.17 -34.22
N ASP A 146 -45.94 15.78 -33.69
CA ASP A 146 -46.19 15.79 -32.24
C ASP A 146 -45.28 14.79 -31.52
N LEU A 147 -45.08 13.59 -32.10
CA LEU A 147 -44.13 12.59 -31.58
C LEU A 147 -42.68 13.09 -31.55
N ASN A 148 -42.24 13.80 -32.59
CA ASN A 148 -40.92 14.42 -32.62
C ASN A 148 -40.77 15.50 -31.54
N ALA A 149 -41.78 16.36 -31.38
CA ALA A 149 -41.78 17.42 -30.38
C ALA A 149 -41.70 16.85 -28.96
N ALA A 150 -42.37 15.71 -28.71
CA ALA A 150 -42.26 14.99 -27.45
C ALA A 150 -40.83 14.49 -27.18
N ALA A 151 -40.20 13.78 -28.13
CA ALA A 151 -38.82 13.28 -27.96
C ALA A 151 -37.78 14.40 -27.79
N ALA A 152 -37.91 15.50 -28.54
CA ALA A 152 -37.03 16.65 -28.42
C ALA A 152 -37.11 17.34 -27.04
N GLY A 153 -38.20 17.11 -26.28
CA GLY A 153 -38.37 17.59 -24.91
C GLY A 153 -37.87 16.64 -23.82
N THR A 154 -37.45 15.41 -24.15
CA THR A 154 -37.01 14.42 -23.15
C THR A 154 -35.50 14.42 -22.91
N SER A 155 -35.08 14.51 -21.64
CA SER A 155 -33.68 14.41 -21.22
C SER A 155 -33.18 12.96 -21.00
N ILE A 156 -34.02 11.98 -21.33
CA ILE A 156 -33.79 10.54 -21.24
C ILE A 156 -34.27 9.86 -22.54
N PRO A 157 -33.75 8.67 -22.89
CA PRO A 157 -34.15 7.96 -24.10
C PRO A 157 -35.67 7.72 -24.18
N THR A 158 -36.24 7.88 -25.37
CA THR A 158 -37.65 7.60 -25.66
C THR A 158 -37.74 6.59 -26.82
N VAL A 159 -38.25 5.40 -26.55
CA VAL A 159 -38.59 4.41 -27.57
C VAL A 159 -40.04 4.64 -28.01
N ILE A 160 -40.29 4.70 -29.31
CA ILE A 160 -41.65 4.63 -29.89
C ILE A 160 -41.83 3.34 -30.67
N LEU A 161 -43.05 2.82 -30.62
CA LEU A 161 -43.43 1.50 -31.15
C LEU A 161 -44.73 1.62 -31.95
N GLY A 162 -44.87 0.84 -33.01
CA GLY A 162 -46.15 0.60 -33.67
C GLY A 162 -46.08 0.59 -35.19
N ASP A 163 -47.24 0.66 -35.83
CA ASP A 163 -47.32 0.85 -37.27
C ASP A 163 -47.31 2.33 -37.68
N PHE A 164 -46.41 2.64 -38.61
CA PHE A 164 -46.19 3.98 -39.17
C PHE A 164 -46.27 4.00 -40.72
N ASN A 165 -46.50 2.86 -41.39
CA ASN A 165 -46.31 2.73 -42.86
C ASN A 165 -47.58 2.92 -43.72
N ALA A 166 -48.56 3.60 -43.14
CA ALA A 166 -49.96 3.57 -43.53
C ALA A 166 -50.31 4.37 -44.80
N GLY A 167 -49.68 4.05 -45.94
CA GLY A 167 -50.22 4.36 -47.27
C GLY A 167 -49.22 4.59 -48.41
N ASP A 168 -47.93 4.82 -48.15
CA ASP A 168 -47.03 5.38 -49.16
C ASP A 168 -46.21 4.30 -49.92
N VAL A 169 -46.25 4.33 -51.26
CA VAL A 169 -45.74 3.24 -52.13
C VAL A 169 -44.21 3.07 -52.05
N SER A 170 -43.47 4.14 -51.74
CA SER A 170 -42.00 4.13 -51.51
C SER A 170 -41.59 3.36 -50.26
N GLU A 171 -42.50 3.14 -49.32
CA GLU A 171 -42.24 2.38 -48.10
C GLU A 171 -42.33 0.85 -48.36
N ARG A 172 -42.84 0.47 -49.54
CA ARG A 172 -43.23 -0.92 -49.91
C ARG A 172 -42.38 -1.53 -51.05
N GLY A 173 -41.18 -0.98 -51.25
CA GLY A 173 -40.00 -1.66 -51.81
C GLY A 173 -40.03 -2.18 -53.25
N LEU A 174 -39.89 -1.30 -54.25
CA LEU A 174 -39.65 -1.68 -55.65
C LEU A 174 -38.15 -1.88 -55.94
N HIS A 175 -37.47 -2.62 -55.05
CA HIS A 175 -36.02 -2.57 -54.94
C HIS A 175 -35.23 -3.14 -56.14
N ARG A 176 -35.80 -4.03 -56.97
CA ARG A 176 -35.09 -4.63 -58.11
C ARG A 176 -35.55 -4.08 -59.46
N ALA A 177 -34.59 -3.79 -60.33
CA ALA A 177 -34.76 -3.39 -61.73
C ALA A 177 -35.79 -4.23 -62.50
N GLU A 178 -35.75 -5.56 -62.34
CA GLU A 178 -36.67 -6.49 -63.01
C GLU A 178 -38.12 -6.31 -62.54
N GLN A 179 -38.34 -6.06 -61.24
CA GLN A 179 -39.68 -5.86 -60.67
C GLN A 179 -40.30 -4.55 -61.20
N GLN A 180 -39.47 -3.49 -61.30
CA GLN A 180 -39.85 -2.22 -61.93
C GLN A 180 -40.14 -2.41 -63.44
N ALA A 181 -39.33 -3.21 -64.15
CA ALA A 181 -39.48 -3.45 -65.58
C ALA A 181 -40.78 -4.22 -65.88
N THR A 182 -41.12 -5.23 -65.07
CA THR A 182 -42.40 -5.94 -65.14
C THR A 182 -43.59 -5.02 -64.84
N LEU A 183 -43.50 -4.14 -63.84
CA LEU A 183 -44.56 -3.16 -63.52
C LEU A 183 -44.82 -2.17 -64.68
N PHE A 184 -43.76 -1.70 -65.33
CA PHE A 184 -43.88 -0.85 -66.52
C PHE A 184 -44.48 -1.62 -67.71
N ALA A 185 -44.01 -2.84 -67.97
CA ALA A 185 -44.54 -3.71 -69.01
C ALA A 185 -46.06 -3.95 -68.82
N ARG A 186 -46.46 -4.34 -67.60
CA ARG A 186 -47.86 -4.49 -67.21
C ARG A 186 -48.70 -3.26 -67.52
N THR A 187 -48.24 -2.09 -67.09
CA THR A 187 -49.00 -0.84 -67.26
C THR A 187 -49.27 -0.50 -68.74
N ILE A 188 -48.32 -0.82 -69.62
CA ILE A 188 -48.49 -0.64 -71.07
C ILE A 188 -49.47 -1.67 -71.64
N VAL A 189 -49.35 -2.93 -71.20
CA VAL A 189 -50.13 -4.08 -71.69
C VAL A 189 -51.61 -3.99 -71.32
N ASP A 190 -51.94 -3.54 -70.09
CA ASP A 190 -53.32 -3.53 -69.57
C ASP A 190 -54.19 -2.39 -70.13
N THR A 191 -53.67 -1.15 -70.21
CA THR A 191 -54.50 0.03 -70.55
C THR A 191 -53.84 1.07 -71.46
N GLY A 192 -52.58 0.88 -71.90
CA GLY A 192 -51.95 1.82 -72.84
C GLY A 192 -51.37 3.09 -72.21
N ALA A 193 -50.77 2.95 -71.03
CA ALA A 193 -49.88 3.88 -70.32
C ALA A 193 -50.49 4.99 -69.44
N SER A 194 -50.41 4.77 -68.12
CA SER A 194 -50.58 5.79 -67.08
C SER A 194 -49.42 6.79 -67.05
N THR A 195 -49.73 8.08 -66.88
CA THR A 195 -48.74 9.15 -66.73
C THR A 195 -47.85 8.96 -65.50
N LEU A 196 -48.41 8.55 -64.35
CA LEU A 196 -47.66 8.31 -63.12
C LEU A 196 -46.58 7.24 -63.33
N TRP A 197 -46.97 6.07 -63.84
CA TRP A 197 -46.06 4.95 -64.07
C TRP A 197 -45.06 5.23 -65.20
N LYS A 198 -45.44 6.03 -66.21
CA LYS A 198 -44.49 6.52 -67.22
C LYS A 198 -43.45 7.45 -66.60
N THR A 199 -43.84 8.40 -65.77
CA THR A 199 -42.93 9.32 -65.07
C THR A 199 -42.02 8.56 -64.09
N LEU A 200 -42.57 7.59 -63.36
CA LEU A 200 -41.81 6.74 -62.45
C LEU A 200 -40.78 5.89 -63.23
N ALA A 201 -41.20 5.21 -64.30
CA ALA A 201 -40.30 4.43 -65.14
C ALA A 201 -39.23 5.30 -65.80
N GLN A 202 -39.56 6.52 -66.25
CA GLN A 202 -38.58 7.49 -66.77
C GLN A 202 -37.52 7.89 -65.74
N GLN A 203 -37.85 7.92 -64.44
CA GLN A 203 -36.90 8.17 -63.35
C GLN A 203 -36.00 6.95 -63.05
N TYR A 204 -36.34 5.76 -63.57
CA TYR A 204 -35.58 4.52 -63.42
C TYR A 204 -34.84 4.07 -64.70
N VAL A 205 -34.94 4.80 -65.82
CA VAL A 205 -34.17 4.54 -67.04
C VAL A 205 -32.66 4.72 -66.78
N PRO A 206 -31.77 3.88 -67.35
CA PRO A 206 -30.33 4.13 -67.32
C PRO A 206 -29.97 5.50 -67.87
N GLN A 207 -29.09 6.20 -67.17
CA GLN A 207 -28.64 7.52 -67.56
C GLN A 207 -28.09 7.52 -69.00
N GLY A 208 -28.65 8.38 -69.87
CA GLY A 208 -28.32 8.45 -71.29
C GLY A 208 -29.15 7.55 -72.21
N GLN A 209 -30.08 6.74 -71.69
CA GLN A 209 -31.01 5.90 -72.47
C GLN A 209 -32.43 6.48 -72.56
N GLU A 210 -32.67 7.72 -72.10
CA GLU A 210 -34.00 8.32 -71.98
C GLU A 210 -34.69 8.50 -73.36
N THR A 211 -33.91 8.81 -74.39
CA THR A 211 -34.39 8.85 -75.79
C THR A 211 -34.67 7.46 -76.33
N ALA A 212 -33.79 6.47 -76.07
CA ALA A 212 -34.00 5.09 -76.50
C ALA A 212 -35.25 4.46 -75.85
N PHE A 213 -35.47 4.73 -74.56
CA PHE A 213 -36.66 4.36 -73.82
C PHE A 213 -37.93 5.02 -74.37
N THR A 214 -37.86 6.31 -74.71
CA THR A 214 -38.98 7.03 -75.32
C THR A 214 -39.33 6.47 -76.70
N ASN A 215 -38.32 6.11 -77.50
CA ASN A 215 -38.52 5.45 -78.80
C ASN A 215 -39.12 4.06 -78.62
N TYR A 216 -38.59 3.24 -77.71
CA TYR A 216 -39.12 1.92 -77.37
C TYR A 216 -40.60 1.95 -76.95
N PHE A 217 -40.96 2.93 -76.11
CA PHE A 217 -42.35 3.19 -75.72
C PHE A 217 -43.24 3.54 -76.92
N ASN A 218 -42.73 4.30 -77.89
CA ASN A 218 -43.46 4.63 -79.11
C ASN A 218 -43.59 3.41 -80.05
N ASP A 219 -42.53 2.61 -80.18
CA ASP A 219 -42.47 1.40 -81.04
C ASP A 219 -43.44 0.30 -80.60
N MET A 220 -43.80 0.25 -79.31
CA MET A 220 -44.88 -0.61 -78.78
C MET A 220 -46.22 -0.41 -79.50
N ARG A 221 -46.49 0.81 -79.97
CA ARG A 221 -47.81 1.26 -80.43
C ARG A 221 -48.02 0.95 -81.91
N MET A 222 -48.96 0.05 -82.22
CA MET A 222 -49.54 -0.11 -83.56
C MET A 222 -50.89 0.59 -83.65
N VAL A 223 -51.21 1.18 -84.80
CA VAL A 223 -52.57 1.66 -85.12
C VAL A 223 -53.19 0.68 -86.11
N GLU A 224 -54.28 0.03 -85.72
CA GLU A 224 -55.00 -0.90 -86.59
C GLU A 224 -55.79 -0.14 -87.67
N GLY A 225 -56.19 -0.82 -88.74
CA GLY A 225 -56.90 -0.21 -89.88
C GLY A 225 -58.29 0.41 -89.57
N ASN A 226 -58.74 0.33 -88.32
CA ASN A 226 -59.93 1.00 -87.78
C ASN A 226 -59.60 2.30 -87.00
N GLY A 227 -58.33 2.68 -86.90
CA GLY A 227 -57.85 3.86 -86.17
C GLY A 227 -57.54 3.63 -84.68
N GLN A 228 -57.76 2.43 -84.12
CA GLN A 228 -57.44 2.16 -82.72
C GLN A 228 -55.96 1.83 -82.50
N ALA A 229 -55.34 2.47 -81.50
CA ALA A 229 -53.97 2.19 -81.10
C ALA A 229 -53.91 1.02 -80.08
N LYS A 230 -53.08 0.01 -80.33
CA LYS A 230 -52.79 -1.10 -79.40
C LYS A 230 -51.29 -1.23 -79.16
N TYR A 231 -50.90 -1.37 -77.90
CA TYR A 231 -49.49 -1.44 -77.48
C TYR A 231 -48.98 -2.88 -77.44
N ARG A 232 -48.91 -3.53 -78.62
CA ARG A 232 -48.54 -4.95 -78.77
C ARG A 232 -47.53 -5.20 -79.90
N ASN A 233 -47.01 -4.15 -80.52
CA ASN A 233 -46.18 -4.25 -81.73
C ASN A 233 -44.82 -4.91 -81.44
N VAL A 234 -44.13 -4.46 -80.38
CA VAL A 234 -42.90 -5.09 -79.88
C VAL A 234 -43.11 -6.57 -79.54
N ILE A 235 -44.20 -6.90 -78.82
CA ILE A 235 -44.55 -8.28 -78.48
C ILE A 235 -44.73 -9.13 -79.75
N THR A 236 -45.41 -8.59 -80.76
CA THR A 236 -45.61 -9.23 -82.07
C THR A 236 -44.29 -9.44 -82.81
N SER A 237 -43.42 -8.44 -82.80
CA SER A 237 -42.11 -8.47 -83.46
C SER A 237 -41.18 -9.50 -82.81
N TYR A 238 -41.06 -9.48 -81.48
CA TYR A 238 -40.26 -10.45 -80.72
C TYR A 238 -40.78 -11.87 -80.92
N PHE A 239 -42.09 -12.12 -80.83
CA PHE A 239 -42.68 -13.45 -81.07
C PHE A 239 -42.38 -14.00 -82.47
N ASN A 240 -42.42 -13.14 -83.50
CA ASN A 240 -42.14 -13.57 -84.86
C ASN A 240 -40.65 -13.82 -85.13
N SER A 241 -39.74 -13.06 -84.51
CA SER A 241 -38.30 -13.28 -84.62
C SER A 241 -37.78 -14.45 -83.75
N HIS A 242 -38.45 -14.74 -82.63
CA HIS A 242 -38.06 -15.76 -81.65
C HIS A 242 -39.07 -16.92 -81.59
N ARG A 243 -39.63 -17.34 -82.74
CA ARG A 243 -40.64 -18.43 -82.83
C ARG A 243 -40.23 -19.73 -82.13
N SER A 244 -38.94 -20.04 -82.05
CA SER A 244 -38.39 -21.20 -81.34
C SER A 244 -38.52 -21.13 -79.82
N GLU A 245 -38.65 -19.95 -79.21
CA GLU A 245 -38.91 -19.79 -77.77
C GLU A 245 -40.35 -20.15 -77.38
N PHE A 246 -41.27 -20.25 -78.36
CA PHE A 246 -42.71 -20.42 -78.14
C PHE A 246 -43.29 -21.63 -78.90
N PRO A 247 -42.77 -22.85 -78.70
CA PRO A 247 -43.21 -24.05 -79.42
C PRO A 247 -44.70 -24.33 -79.17
N GLY A 248 -45.44 -24.59 -80.25
CA GLY A 248 -46.89 -24.84 -80.22
C GLY A 248 -47.78 -23.59 -80.30
N ILE A 249 -47.22 -22.39 -80.14
CA ILE A 249 -47.95 -21.11 -80.28
C ILE A 249 -47.81 -20.59 -81.72
N THR A 250 -48.92 -20.30 -82.39
CA THR A 250 -48.94 -19.83 -83.78
C THR A 250 -49.29 -18.34 -83.93
N SER A 251 -49.92 -17.74 -82.92
CA SER A 251 -50.30 -16.33 -82.84
C SER A 251 -50.09 -15.78 -81.42
N ILE A 252 -49.72 -14.50 -81.27
CA ILE A 252 -49.63 -13.85 -79.95
C ILE A 252 -50.95 -13.88 -79.16
N SER A 253 -52.10 -14.03 -79.84
CA SER A 253 -53.42 -14.16 -79.20
C SER A 253 -53.62 -15.46 -78.43
N GLN A 254 -52.72 -16.45 -78.58
CA GLN A 254 -52.70 -17.70 -77.83
C GLN A 254 -51.74 -17.65 -76.63
N MET A 255 -50.97 -16.57 -76.48
CA MET A 255 -50.08 -16.38 -75.36
C MET A 255 -50.84 -15.90 -74.12
N THR A 256 -50.33 -16.28 -72.96
CA THR A 256 -50.73 -15.69 -71.68
C THR A 256 -50.20 -14.27 -71.53
N TRP A 257 -50.87 -13.44 -70.74
CA TRP A 257 -50.39 -12.09 -70.43
C TRP A 257 -48.99 -12.07 -69.80
N ARG A 258 -48.67 -13.08 -68.98
CA ARG A 258 -47.33 -13.30 -68.43
C ARG A 258 -46.27 -13.44 -69.53
N GLN A 259 -46.55 -14.18 -70.59
CA GLN A 259 -45.61 -14.31 -71.72
C GLN A 259 -45.43 -12.97 -72.45
N TRP A 260 -46.43 -12.08 -72.45
CA TRP A 260 -46.26 -10.72 -72.97
C TRP A 260 -45.41 -9.85 -72.05
N GLU A 261 -45.63 -9.86 -70.74
CA GLU A 261 -44.77 -9.16 -69.77
C GLU A 261 -43.30 -9.60 -69.89
N GLU A 262 -43.06 -10.93 -69.94
CA GLU A 262 -41.73 -11.51 -70.10
C GLU A 262 -41.07 -11.14 -71.43
N ILE A 263 -41.83 -11.07 -72.53
CA ILE A 263 -41.34 -10.58 -73.83
C ILE A 263 -40.95 -9.10 -73.75
N VAL A 264 -41.78 -8.25 -73.15
CA VAL A 264 -41.48 -6.82 -73.01
C VAL A 264 -40.23 -6.61 -72.16
N ALA A 265 -40.10 -7.30 -71.02
CA ALA A 265 -38.92 -7.20 -70.16
C ALA A 265 -37.64 -7.68 -70.86
N LYS A 266 -37.69 -8.82 -71.58
CA LYS A 266 -36.58 -9.34 -72.38
C LYS A 266 -36.17 -8.40 -73.53
N ASP A 267 -37.13 -7.82 -74.24
CA ASP A 267 -36.85 -6.92 -75.38
C ASP A 267 -36.39 -5.51 -74.92
N MET A 268 -36.78 -5.07 -73.71
CA MET A 268 -36.15 -3.94 -73.04
C MET A 268 -34.69 -4.26 -72.69
N ALA A 269 -34.44 -5.41 -72.06
CA ALA A 269 -33.11 -5.83 -71.64
C ALA A 269 -32.14 -5.99 -72.82
N SER A 270 -32.58 -6.60 -73.92
CA SER A 270 -31.76 -6.78 -75.13
C SER A 270 -31.37 -5.45 -75.80
N LYS A 271 -32.15 -4.39 -75.58
CA LYS A 271 -31.90 -3.02 -76.07
C LYS A 271 -31.21 -2.13 -75.04
N GLY A 272 -30.76 -2.67 -73.91
CA GLY A 272 -30.07 -1.93 -72.86
C GLY A 272 -30.97 -1.06 -71.97
N LEU A 273 -32.28 -1.28 -71.99
CA LEU A 273 -33.28 -0.53 -71.22
C LEU A 273 -33.63 -1.22 -69.88
N ASN A 274 -32.63 -1.79 -69.22
CA ASN A 274 -32.79 -2.35 -67.86
C ASN A 274 -32.94 -1.20 -66.87
N PHE A 275 -33.96 -1.20 -66.02
CA PHE A 275 -34.06 -0.19 -64.97
C PHE A 275 -32.99 -0.34 -63.88
N ALA A 276 -32.95 0.57 -62.92
CA ALA A 276 -31.99 0.55 -61.82
C ALA A 276 -32.66 0.28 -60.46
N ASP A 277 -32.02 -0.55 -59.63
CA ASP A 277 -32.49 -0.91 -58.29
C ASP A 277 -32.83 0.32 -57.41
N GLU A 278 -34.05 0.34 -56.87
CA GLU A 278 -34.58 1.45 -56.04
C GLU A 278 -33.87 1.48 -54.69
N THR A 279 -33.05 2.52 -54.51
CA THR A 279 -32.18 2.73 -53.34
C THR A 279 -32.52 4.01 -52.56
N TYR A 280 -33.56 4.75 -52.97
CA TYR A 280 -34.04 6.02 -52.40
C TYR A 280 -35.44 6.34 -52.92
N PRO A 281 -36.22 7.20 -52.24
CA PRO A 281 -37.44 7.76 -52.81
C PRO A 281 -37.11 8.67 -54.01
N VAL A 282 -37.81 8.46 -55.12
CA VAL A 282 -37.79 9.36 -56.29
C VAL A 282 -38.88 10.42 -56.17
N THR A 283 -38.76 11.55 -56.88
CA THR A 283 -39.64 12.73 -56.70
C THR A 283 -41.14 12.44 -56.88
N ALA A 284 -41.50 11.40 -57.65
CA ALA A 284 -42.89 10.98 -57.83
C ALA A 284 -43.42 10.03 -56.72
N ASN A 285 -42.60 9.73 -55.70
CA ASN A 285 -42.84 8.70 -54.68
C ASN A 285 -42.19 9.09 -53.33
N LEU A 286 -42.76 10.07 -52.62
CA LEU A 286 -42.18 10.69 -51.41
C LEU A 286 -42.89 10.25 -50.11
N PRO A 287 -42.21 9.55 -49.17
CA PRO A 287 -42.79 9.13 -47.89
C PRO A 287 -42.60 10.21 -46.81
N VAL A 288 -43.48 11.20 -46.78
CA VAL A 288 -43.29 12.42 -45.95
C VAL A 288 -43.42 12.13 -44.44
N THR A 289 -44.34 11.27 -44.02
CA THR A 289 -44.62 10.98 -42.60
C THR A 289 -43.44 10.31 -41.90
N MET A 290 -42.88 9.27 -42.54
CA MET A 290 -41.71 8.54 -42.05
C MET A 290 -40.43 9.39 -42.08
N ASN A 291 -40.27 10.26 -43.09
CA ASN A 291 -39.17 11.23 -43.13
C ASN A 291 -39.23 12.24 -41.98
N VAL A 292 -40.44 12.67 -41.57
CA VAL A 292 -40.62 13.49 -40.37
C VAL A 292 -40.21 12.71 -39.12
N LEU A 293 -40.75 11.51 -38.85
CA LEU A 293 -40.37 10.72 -37.66
C LEU A 293 -38.85 10.51 -37.56
N LYS A 294 -38.19 10.24 -38.70
CA LYS A 294 -36.73 10.08 -38.83
C LYS A 294 -35.92 11.35 -38.55
N LYS A 295 -36.51 12.45 -38.05
CA LYS A 295 -35.79 13.60 -37.49
C LYS A 295 -35.40 13.40 -36.03
N GLN A 296 -36.35 13.05 -35.17
CA GLN A 296 -36.10 12.87 -33.74
C GLN A 296 -36.06 11.40 -33.31
N TYR A 297 -36.36 10.47 -34.22
CA TYR A 297 -36.24 9.03 -33.98
C TYR A 297 -35.34 8.34 -35.00
N GLN A 298 -34.88 7.16 -34.62
CA GLN A 298 -34.11 6.26 -35.45
C GLN A 298 -34.76 4.88 -35.45
N LEU A 299 -35.02 4.31 -36.62
CA LEU A 299 -35.62 2.99 -36.78
C LEU A 299 -34.61 1.86 -36.51
N PHE A 300 -35.02 0.90 -35.68
CA PHE A 300 -34.31 -0.33 -35.31
C PHE A 300 -35.03 -1.52 -35.93
N GLN A 301 -34.41 -2.07 -36.97
CA GLN A 301 -34.88 -3.28 -37.64
C GLN A 301 -33.68 -4.11 -38.09
N LEU A 302 -33.80 -5.43 -37.97
CA LEU A 302 -32.85 -6.36 -38.58
C LEU A 302 -33.22 -6.58 -40.03
N GLU A 303 -32.24 -6.84 -40.91
CA GLU A 303 -32.47 -7.04 -42.35
C GLU A 303 -33.52 -8.14 -42.62
N ARG A 304 -33.52 -9.20 -41.81
CA ARG A 304 -34.50 -10.31 -41.87
C ARG A 304 -35.93 -9.95 -41.42
N ASN A 305 -36.12 -8.83 -40.73
CA ASN A 305 -37.42 -8.31 -40.29
C ASN A 305 -37.92 -7.20 -41.23
N ARG A 306 -37.16 -6.86 -42.28
CA ARG A 306 -37.58 -5.90 -43.29
C ARG A 306 -38.47 -6.61 -44.31
N GLU A 307 -39.64 -6.04 -44.56
CA GLU A 307 -40.58 -6.58 -45.55
C GLU A 307 -39.98 -6.55 -46.97
N LEU A 308 -40.17 -7.65 -47.70
CA LEU A 308 -39.77 -7.81 -49.10
C LEU A 308 -41.05 -7.96 -49.93
N PHE A 309 -41.16 -7.34 -51.11
CA PHE A 309 -42.40 -7.35 -51.90
C PHE A 309 -42.22 -7.88 -53.33
N GLN A 310 -43.29 -8.43 -53.92
CA GLN A 310 -43.38 -8.75 -55.36
C GLN A 310 -44.54 -8.03 -56.08
N PRO A 311 -44.38 -7.71 -57.39
CA PRO A 311 -45.45 -7.15 -58.21
C PRO A 311 -46.65 -8.08 -58.37
N SER A 312 -47.87 -7.52 -58.26
CA SER A 312 -49.06 -8.16 -58.86
C SER A 312 -48.94 -8.16 -60.39
N ARG A 313 -49.17 -9.32 -61.00
CA ARG A 313 -48.91 -9.63 -62.42
C ARG A 313 -50.20 -9.60 -63.24
N VAL A 314 -50.12 -9.33 -64.55
CA VAL A 314 -51.34 -9.26 -65.39
C VAL A 314 -52.14 -10.57 -65.30
N GLY A 315 -53.36 -10.47 -64.75
CA GLY A 315 -54.31 -11.57 -64.64
C GLY A 315 -54.23 -12.40 -63.35
N ASP A 316 -53.55 -11.94 -62.29
CA ASP A 316 -53.47 -12.66 -61.00
C ASP A 316 -54.61 -12.38 -60.00
N GLU A 317 -55.59 -11.55 -60.37
CA GLU A 317 -56.73 -11.08 -59.56
C GLU A 317 -56.37 -10.40 -58.22
N ARG A 318 -55.08 -10.10 -57.96
CA ARG A 318 -54.65 -9.42 -56.72
C ARG A 318 -54.89 -7.92 -56.81
N ALA A 319 -55.43 -7.34 -55.74
CA ALA A 319 -55.70 -5.90 -55.66
C ALA A 319 -54.46 -5.05 -55.27
N THR A 320 -53.47 -5.66 -54.60
CA THR A 320 -52.27 -5.00 -54.05
C THR A 320 -51.05 -5.94 -54.07
N TRP A 321 -49.88 -5.39 -53.75
CA TRP A 321 -48.62 -6.13 -53.60
C TRP A 321 -48.62 -6.91 -52.29
N THR A 322 -48.05 -8.13 -52.30
CA THR A 322 -47.90 -8.98 -51.11
C THR A 322 -46.42 -9.26 -50.84
N SER A 323 -46.12 -9.66 -49.60
CA SER A 323 -44.79 -10.11 -49.16
C SER A 323 -44.19 -11.20 -50.07
N ASP A 324 -42.87 -11.17 -50.27
CA ASP A 324 -42.07 -12.07 -51.12
C ASP A 324 -41.52 -13.25 -50.31
N GLY A 325 -41.96 -14.47 -50.63
CA GLY A 325 -41.47 -15.71 -50.00
C GLY A 325 -42.55 -16.69 -49.51
N GLU A 326 -43.84 -16.39 -49.70
CA GLU A 326 -44.95 -17.21 -49.20
C GLU A 326 -45.48 -18.26 -50.22
N ASP A 327 -46.01 -19.37 -49.70
CA ASP A 327 -46.01 -20.67 -50.37
C ASP A 327 -47.13 -20.91 -51.42
N LYS A 328 -46.89 -21.89 -52.29
CA LYS A 328 -47.55 -22.17 -53.59
C LYS A 328 -48.99 -22.70 -53.53
N THR A 329 -49.70 -22.61 -52.41
CA THR A 329 -51.03 -23.22 -52.24
C THR A 329 -52.21 -22.36 -52.72
N ASN A 330 -51.96 -21.10 -53.06
CA ASN A 330 -52.87 -20.23 -53.83
C ASN A 330 -54.29 -20.03 -53.28
N THR A 331 -54.46 -20.08 -51.95
CA THR A 331 -55.71 -19.72 -51.25
C THR A 331 -55.42 -18.92 -49.98
N TRP A 332 -55.22 -17.60 -50.10
CA TRP A 332 -55.06 -16.71 -48.93
C TRP A 332 -55.80 -15.39 -49.12
N VAL A 333 -56.43 -14.94 -48.03
CA VAL A 333 -56.90 -13.56 -47.87
C VAL A 333 -55.66 -12.67 -47.74
N SER A 334 -55.68 -11.44 -48.26
CA SER A 334 -54.47 -10.70 -48.64
C SER A 334 -53.63 -10.09 -47.50
N TRP A 335 -53.68 -10.63 -46.28
CA TRP A 335 -53.16 -10.00 -45.06
C TRP A 335 -52.55 -10.98 -44.05
N ASP A 336 -52.10 -12.16 -44.45
CA ASP A 336 -51.97 -13.27 -43.49
C ASP A 336 -50.60 -13.43 -42.77
N ARG A 337 -49.52 -12.75 -43.21
CA ARG A 337 -48.15 -12.87 -42.65
C ARG A 337 -47.23 -11.66 -42.93
N VAL A 338 -47.41 -10.51 -42.27
CA VAL A 338 -46.49 -9.37 -42.42
C VAL A 338 -45.70 -9.15 -41.12
N THR A 339 -44.37 -8.98 -41.21
CA THR A 339 -43.44 -9.00 -40.04
C THR A 339 -43.07 -7.59 -39.53
N ILE A 340 -44.05 -6.67 -39.51
CA ILE A 340 -43.81 -5.26 -39.18
C ILE A 340 -44.27 -4.91 -37.77
N ASP A 341 -43.29 -4.65 -36.90
CA ASP A 341 -43.39 -3.69 -35.81
C ASP A 341 -42.23 -2.68 -35.97
N HIS A 342 -42.50 -1.38 -36.10
CA HIS A 342 -41.43 -0.38 -36.15
C HIS A 342 -40.98 -0.04 -34.73
N VAL A 343 -39.79 -0.51 -34.34
CA VAL A 343 -39.13 -0.06 -33.11
C VAL A 343 -38.29 1.16 -33.44
N MET A 344 -38.53 2.32 -32.83
CA MET A 344 -37.63 3.47 -32.99
C MET A 344 -37.15 4.02 -31.64
N MET A 345 -35.88 4.39 -31.54
CA MET A 345 -35.32 5.08 -30.36
C MET A 345 -35.10 6.55 -30.69
N SER A 346 -35.35 7.44 -29.74
CA SER A 346 -35.15 8.88 -29.94
C SER A 346 -33.67 9.22 -30.10
N ARG A 347 -33.40 10.23 -30.90
CA ARG A 347 -32.11 10.92 -30.93
C ARG A 347 -32.01 11.82 -29.69
N PRO A 348 -30.79 12.06 -29.19
CA PRO A 348 -29.49 11.50 -29.62
C PRO A 348 -29.24 10.07 -29.12
N PHE A 349 -30.13 9.53 -28.28
CA PHE A 349 -29.88 8.31 -27.52
C PHE A 349 -29.71 7.04 -28.36
N ALA A 350 -30.37 6.98 -29.52
CA ALA A 350 -30.31 5.86 -30.45
C ALA A 350 -28.89 5.40 -30.82
N LYS A 351 -27.90 6.30 -30.90
CA LYS A 351 -26.52 5.93 -31.28
C LYS A 351 -25.75 5.17 -30.20
N TRP A 352 -26.30 5.11 -28.99
CA TRP A 352 -25.80 4.33 -27.87
C TRP A 352 -26.60 3.05 -27.67
N THR A 353 -27.51 2.71 -28.58
CA THR A 353 -28.33 1.49 -28.55
C THR A 353 -27.98 0.63 -29.77
N GLU A 354 -27.88 -0.68 -29.57
CA GLU A 354 -27.75 -1.66 -30.66
C GLU A 354 -28.81 -2.76 -30.52
N ILE A 355 -29.08 -3.48 -31.60
CA ILE A 355 -29.88 -4.71 -31.56
C ILE A 355 -28.93 -5.86 -31.22
N ALA A 356 -29.00 -6.39 -30.00
CA ALA A 356 -28.10 -7.45 -29.50
C ALA A 356 -28.58 -8.89 -29.81
N ASP A 357 -29.63 -9.01 -30.61
CA ASP A 357 -30.35 -10.23 -30.98
C ASP A 357 -29.44 -11.38 -31.50
N THR A 358 -29.26 -12.43 -30.70
CA THR A 358 -28.49 -13.64 -31.05
C THR A 358 -29.36 -14.83 -31.52
N GLY A 359 -30.65 -14.62 -31.82
CA GLY A 359 -31.49 -15.54 -32.60
C GLY A 359 -32.08 -16.78 -31.91
N ALA A 360 -31.96 -16.95 -30.59
CA ALA A 360 -32.54 -18.13 -29.90
C ALA A 360 -34.04 -17.99 -29.58
N TYR A 361 -34.48 -16.78 -29.21
CA TYR A 361 -35.88 -16.46 -28.84
C TYR A 361 -36.35 -15.10 -29.40
N SER A 362 -35.59 -14.56 -30.35
CA SER A 362 -35.67 -13.20 -30.87
C SER A 362 -35.82 -13.22 -32.40
N GLY A 363 -36.63 -12.30 -32.94
CA GLY A 363 -37.25 -12.41 -34.26
C GLY A 363 -38.73 -12.82 -34.19
N ASN A 364 -39.26 -13.26 -35.34
CA ASN A 364 -40.68 -13.59 -35.53
C ASN A 364 -41.16 -14.69 -34.56
N LEU A 365 -42.09 -14.33 -33.66
CA LEU A 365 -42.66 -15.25 -32.67
C LEU A 365 -43.51 -16.36 -33.30
N ALA A 366 -43.96 -16.21 -34.54
CA ALA A 366 -44.80 -17.16 -35.29
C ALA A 366 -44.15 -18.52 -35.60
N LYS A 367 -42.95 -18.84 -35.08
CA LYS A 367 -42.38 -20.21 -35.09
C LYS A 367 -42.46 -20.94 -33.75
N LYS A 368 -42.58 -20.22 -32.64
CA LYS A 368 -42.69 -20.79 -31.28
C LYS A 368 -44.06 -20.57 -30.65
N ALA A 369 -44.78 -19.57 -31.13
CA ALA A 369 -46.15 -19.30 -30.80
C ALA A 369 -46.92 -19.23 -32.12
N GLN A 370 -47.59 -20.34 -32.47
CA GLN A 370 -48.58 -20.44 -33.55
C GLN A 370 -49.92 -20.79 -32.92
N LEU A 371 -51.00 -20.64 -33.68
CA LEU A 371 -52.18 -21.44 -33.39
C LEU A 371 -51.82 -22.95 -33.47
N PRO A 372 -52.49 -23.84 -32.72
CA PRO A 372 -52.27 -25.30 -32.78
C PRO A 372 -52.54 -25.92 -34.16
N ASN A 373 -53.19 -25.18 -35.07
CA ASN A 373 -53.40 -25.55 -36.47
C ASN A 373 -52.29 -25.04 -37.42
N GLY A 374 -51.27 -24.34 -36.92
CA GLY A 374 -50.13 -23.81 -37.68
C GLY A 374 -50.32 -22.40 -38.26
N ASN A 375 -51.44 -21.73 -38.00
CA ASN A 375 -51.71 -20.39 -38.52
C ASN A 375 -51.05 -19.27 -37.70
N SER A 376 -50.82 -18.12 -38.35
CA SER A 376 -50.37 -16.86 -37.72
C SER A 376 -51.47 -16.26 -36.83
N PHE A 377 -51.06 -15.48 -35.83
CA PHE A 377 -51.94 -14.79 -34.89
C PHE A 377 -52.54 -13.48 -35.40
N SER A 378 -51.86 -12.81 -36.32
CA SER A 378 -52.14 -11.43 -36.72
C SER A 378 -51.56 -11.18 -38.11
N ASP A 379 -52.10 -10.17 -38.80
CA ASP A 379 -51.52 -9.60 -40.02
C ASP A 379 -50.18 -8.91 -39.74
N HIS A 380 -50.00 -8.36 -38.53
CA HIS A 380 -48.70 -7.96 -37.99
C HIS A 380 -48.16 -9.04 -37.03
N GLU A 381 -47.15 -9.80 -37.46
CA GLU A 381 -46.52 -10.87 -36.67
C GLU A 381 -45.59 -10.29 -35.59
N PRO A 382 -45.82 -10.55 -34.29
CA PRO A 382 -45.03 -9.98 -33.21
C PRO A 382 -43.52 -10.27 -33.31
N VAL A 383 -42.70 -9.22 -33.34
CA VAL A 383 -41.23 -9.36 -33.34
C VAL A 383 -40.62 -9.04 -31.97
N ALA A 384 -39.96 -10.02 -31.37
CA ALA A 384 -39.15 -9.80 -30.18
C ALA A 384 -37.74 -9.32 -30.59
N GLN A 385 -37.40 -8.05 -30.33
CA GLN A 385 -36.03 -7.53 -30.50
C GLN A 385 -35.35 -7.34 -29.14
N GLU A 386 -34.05 -7.64 -29.05
CA GLU A 386 -33.23 -7.31 -27.89
C GLU A 386 -32.47 -6.01 -28.16
N LEU A 387 -32.75 -4.96 -27.39
CA LEU A 387 -32.02 -3.70 -27.45
C LEU A 387 -31.01 -3.62 -26.29
N ARG A 388 -29.76 -3.26 -26.59
CA ARG A 388 -28.69 -3.12 -25.60
C ARG A 388 -28.10 -1.73 -25.63
N TRP A 389 -27.92 -1.14 -24.45
CA TRP A 389 -27.20 0.12 -24.28
C TRP A 389 -25.69 -0.12 -24.25
N VAL A 390 -24.95 0.62 -25.07
CA VAL A 390 -23.50 0.49 -25.28
C VAL A 390 -22.73 1.78 -25.03
N GLY A 391 -23.40 2.83 -24.55
CA GLY A 391 -22.82 4.11 -24.15
C GLY A 391 -22.46 4.20 -22.65
N PRO A 392 -22.04 5.39 -22.17
CA PRO A 392 -21.89 5.66 -20.74
C PRO A 392 -23.27 5.66 -20.06
N GLN A 393 -23.33 5.49 -18.74
CA GLN A 393 -24.63 5.55 -18.04
C GLN A 393 -25.24 6.95 -18.11
N LEU A 394 -26.58 7.03 -18.10
CA LEU A 394 -27.31 8.29 -17.94
C LEU A 394 -27.86 8.40 -16.52
N GLN A 395 -27.62 9.53 -15.87
CA GLN A 395 -28.16 9.86 -14.56
C GLN A 395 -28.78 11.26 -14.59
N SER A 396 -29.93 11.44 -13.95
CA SER A 396 -30.47 12.79 -13.71
C SER A 396 -29.89 13.37 -12.41
N TYR A 397 -29.65 14.68 -12.40
CA TYR A 397 -29.22 15.41 -11.20
C TYR A 397 -29.88 16.80 -11.16
N ASP A 398 -30.01 17.40 -9.98
CA ASP A 398 -30.53 18.76 -9.83
C ASP A 398 -29.39 19.79 -9.90
N ASP A 399 -29.57 20.84 -10.71
CA ASP A 399 -28.70 22.01 -10.78
C ASP A 399 -29.50 23.27 -10.41
N GLY A 400 -29.73 23.47 -9.11
CA GLY A 400 -30.41 24.65 -8.58
C GLY A 400 -31.89 24.69 -8.93
N GLY A 401 -32.59 23.57 -8.82
CA GLY A 401 -34.00 23.41 -9.20
C GLY A 401 -34.22 23.09 -10.69
N THR A 402 -33.14 22.90 -11.47
CA THR A 402 -33.21 22.45 -12.86
C THR A 402 -32.66 21.04 -12.98
N THR A 403 -33.52 20.06 -13.27
CA THR A 403 -33.07 18.69 -13.59
C THR A 403 -32.26 18.68 -14.87
N ARG A 404 -31.02 18.18 -14.82
CA ARG A 404 -30.13 17.95 -15.97
C ARG A 404 -29.68 16.49 -16.04
N THR A 405 -29.15 16.10 -17.19
CA THR A 405 -28.60 14.75 -17.41
C THR A 405 -27.07 14.77 -17.35
N ARG A 406 -26.51 13.77 -16.68
CA ARG A 406 -25.08 13.46 -16.55
C ARG A 406 -24.80 12.16 -17.30
N LEU A 407 -23.78 12.17 -18.16
CA LEU A 407 -23.12 10.95 -18.65
C LEU A 407 -22.12 10.48 -17.59
N VAL A 408 -22.11 9.18 -17.27
CA VAL A 408 -21.14 8.58 -16.34
C VAL A 408 -20.38 7.46 -17.03
N TRP A 409 -19.06 7.62 -17.14
CA TRP A 409 -18.13 6.58 -17.55
C TRP A 409 -17.38 6.06 -16.31
N GLY A 410 -17.74 4.86 -15.86
CA GLY A 410 -17.33 4.24 -14.59
C GLY A 410 -17.65 2.75 -14.54
N SER A 411 -17.44 2.08 -13.41
CA SER A 411 -17.55 0.61 -13.27
C SER A 411 -18.89 0.04 -13.70
N GLU A 412 -19.97 0.80 -13.48
CA GLU A 412 -21.34 0.42 -13.80
C GLU A 412 -21.72 0.66 -15.28
N ALA A 413 -20.84 1.26 -16.09
CA ALA A 413 -21.06 1.45 -17.52
C ALA A 413 -20.86 0.14 -18.30
N TYR A 414 -21.64 -0.05 -19.37
CA TYR A 414 -21.64 -1.30 -20.13
C TYR A 414 -20.25 -1.63 -20.70
N ASN A 415 -19.77 -2.83 -20.37
CA ASN A 415 -18.47 -3.37 -20.79
C ASN A 415 -17.26 -2.45 -20.48
N PHE A 416 -17.30 -1.69 -19.38
CA PHE A 416 -16.24 -0.76 -18.96
C PHE A 416 -14.85 -1.41 -18.93
N GLU A 417 -14.68 -2.51 -18.19
CA GLU A 417 -13.40 -3.24 -18.11
C GLU A 417 -12.99 -3.86 -19.46
N GLY A 418 -13.93 -4.45 -20.20
CA GLY A 418 -13.65 -5.06 -21.51
C GLY A 418 -13.33 -4.06 -22.63
N ARG A 419 -13.51 -2.75 -22.38
CA ARG A 419 -13.03 -1.64 -23.22
C ARG A 419 -11.75 -0.99 -22.69
N ASN A 420 -11.00 -1.68 -21.81
CA ASN A 420 -9.83 -1.14 -21.12
C ASN A 420 -10.12 0.16 -20.35
N LYS A 421 -11.37 0.36 -19.91
CA LYS A 421 -11.86 1.60 -19.29
C LYS A 421 -11.79 2.84 -20.21
N GLU A 422 -11.68 2.66 -21.52
CA GLU A 422 -11.64 3.77 -22.49
C GLU A 422 -12.95 3.91 -23.28
N PHE A 423 -13.38 5.14 -23.52
CA PHE A 423 -14.59 5.44 -24.28
C PHE A 423 -14.36 6.58 -25.26
N TYR A 424 -14.49 6.29 -26.55
CA TYR A 424 -14.36 7.30 -27.60
C TYR A 424 -15.71 8.00 -27.81
N LEU A 425 -15.80 9.25 -27.37
CA LEU A 425 -16.98 10.09 -27.46
C LEU A 425 -16.82 11.02 -28.68
N THR A 426 -17.51 10.69 -29.78
CA THR A 426 -17.57 11.55 -30.98
C THR A 426 -18.95 12.17 -31.15
N ARG A 427 -19.04 13.25 -31.95
CA ARG A 427 -20.34 13.83 -32.32
C ARG A 427 -21.29 12.84 -33.00
N ASN A 428 -20.83 11.94 -33.88
CA ASN A 428 -21.72 11.05 -34.66
C ASN A 428 -21.70 9.55 -34.25
N ASN A 429 -20.87 9.17 -33.27
CA ASN A 429 -20.72 7.81 -32.74
C ASN A 429 -20.83 6.65 -33.77
N ASN A 430 -20.09 6.74 -34.88
CA ASN A 430 -20.01 5.73 -35.95
C ASN A 430 -21.30 5.37 -36.69
N ARG A 431 -22.28 6.28 -36.76
CA ARG A 431 -23.50 6.09 -37.58
C ARG A 431 -23.16 6.13 -39.08
N ASN A 432 -23.49 5.06 -39.81
CA ASN A 432 -23.14 4.84 -41.22
C ASN A 432 -24.32 4.33 -42.08
N ASP A 433 -25.55 4.57 -41.63
CA ASP A 433 -26.80 4.03 -42.19
C ASP A 433 -27.71 5.10 -42.82
N ILE A 434 -27.29 6.37 -42.81
CA ILE A 434 -28.03 7.50 -43.41
C ILE A 434 -27.41 7.88 -44.75
N TYR A 435 -28.22 7.77 -45.81
CA TYR A 435 -27.88 8.25 -47.14
C TYR A 435 -28.31 9.70 -47.34
N LEU A 436 -27.54 10.49 -48.10
CA LEU A 436 -27.86 11.89 -48.37
C LEU A 436 -29.26 12.09 -48.98
N GLY A 437 -29.75 11.13 -49.78
CA GLY A 437 -31.10 11.15 -50.36
C GLY A 437 -32.26 11.00 -49.38
N GLN A 438 -32.01 10.64 -48.11
CA GLN A 438 -33.04 10.44 -47.06
C GLN A 438 -33.25 11.67 -46.17
N ILE A 439 -32.55 12.78 -46.46
CA ILE A 439 -32.50 13.99 -45.62
C ILE A 439 -33.60 14.98 -46.05
N ALA A 440 -34.48 15.33 -45.11
CA ALA A 440 -35.72 16.05 -45.36
C ALA A 440 -35.91 17.29 -44.46
N ASP A 441 -36.83 18.19 -44.81
CA ASP A 441 -37.25 19.34 -44.00
C ASP A 441 -38.27 18.95 -42.92
N ALA A 442 -38.75 19.94 -42.15
CA ALA A 442 -39.73 19.71 -41.08
C ALA A 442 -41.10 19.21 -41.57
N ASP A 443 -41.37 19.25 -42.87
CA ASP A 443 -42.60 18.79 -43.52
C ASP A 443 -42.41 17.43 -44.24
N GLY A 444 -41.19 16.88 -44.23
CA GLY A 444 -40.84 15.58 -44.82
C GLY A 444 -40.34 15.65 -46.27
N ASN A 445 -40.16 16.86 -46.84
CA ASN A 445 -39.68 17.04 -48.22
C ASN A 445 -38.14 16.95 -48.29
N PRO A 446 -37.55 16.30 -49.31
CA PRO A 446 -36.08 16.22 -49.44
C PRO A 446 -35.42 17.60 -49.58
N ILE A 447 -34.40 17.90 -48.76
CA ILE A 447 -33.71 19.22 -48.79
C ILE A 447 -32.46 19.27 -49.67
N LEU A 448 -31.90 18.13 -50.05
CA LEU A 448 -30.72 18.05 -50.92
C LEU A 448 -31.09 17.88 -52.40
N THR A 449 -32.09 18.64 -52.87
CA THR A 449 -32.66 18.50 -54.22
C THR A 449 -31.62 18.70 -55.32
N GLY A 450 -30.66 19.63 -55.12
CA GLY A 450 -29.59 19.96 -56.07
C GLY A 450 -28.45 18.94 -56.21
N LEU A 451 -28.45 17.83 -55.45
CA LEU A 451 -27.47 16.75 -55.63
C LEU A 451 -27.85 15.81 -56.78
N THR A 452 -26.83 15.25 -57.44
CA THR A 452 -27.02 14.18 -58.44
C THR A 452 -27.55 12.90 -57.78
N LEU A 453 -28.07 11.99 -58.60
CA LEU A 453 -28.57 10.69 -58.14
C LEU A 453 -27.48 9.83 -57.49
N ALA A 454 -26.24 9.92 -57.99
CA ALA A 454 -25.09 9.22 -57.42
C ALA A 454 -24.70 9.80 -56.05
N GLU A 455 -24.69 11.12 -55.90
CA GLU A 455 -24.42 11.78 -54.60
C GLU A 455 -25.53 11.50 -53.58
N LYS A 456 -26.81 11.44 -53.99
CA LYS A 456 -27.91 11.03 -53.10
C LYS A 456 -27.77 9.58 -52.60
N LYS A 457 -27.02 8.73 -53.30
CA LYS A 457 -26.66 7.35 -52.91
C LYS A 457 -25.38 7.26 -52.05
N THR A 458 -24.67 8.35 -51.73
CA THR A 458 -23.53 8.26 -50.80
C THR A 458 -23.99 8.34 -49.34
N LEU A 459 -23.31 7.60 -48.47
CA LEU A 459 -23.46 7.76 -47.02
C LEU A 459 -23.01 9.15 -46.60
N LEU A 460 -23.67 9.71 -45.58
CA LEU A 460 -23.33 11.00 -45.01
C LEU A 460 -21.99 10.93 -44.24
N ASP A 461 -20.96 11.58 -44.77
CA ASP A 461 -19.69 11.78 -44.08
C ASP A 461 -19.70 13.10 -43.28
N CYS A 462 -19.70 12.98 -41.96
CA CYS A 462 -19.73 14.08 -41.01
C CYS A 462 -18.43 14.90 -40.93
N SER A 463 -17.34 14.40 -41.50
CA SER A 463 -16.06 15.11 -41.62
C SER A 463 -15.93 15.92 -42.92
N SER A 464 -16.88 15.74 -43.85
CA SER A 464 -16.85 16.38 -45.17
C SER A 464 -16.91 17.90 -45.09
N LYS A 465 -16.10 18.56 -45.93
CA LYS A 465 -16.05 20.03 -46.08
C LYS A 465 -16.83 20.55 -47.30
N ASP A 466 -17.59 19.68 -47.99
CA ASP A 466 -18.44 20.12 -49.10
C ASP A 466 -19.61 20.97 -48.57
N ALA A 467 -19.65 22.25 -48.96
CA ALA A 467 -20.67 23.19 -48.54
C ALA A 467 -22.11 22.75 -48.90
N ARG A 468 -22.29 21.91 -49.94
CA ARG A 468 -23.59 21.35 -50.35
C ARG A 468 -24.13 20.37 -49.30
N PHE A 469 -23.26 19.72 -48.54
CA PHE A 469 -23.63 18.86 -47.42
C PHE A 469 -23.73 19.64 -46.10
N GLY A 470 -23.38 20.93 -46.08
CA GLY A 470 -23.34 21.73 -44.85
C GLY A 470 -24.66 21.78 -44.08
N GLN A 471 -25.82 21.69 -44.74
CA GLN A 471 -27.11 21.58 -44.06
C GLN A 471 -27.39 20.16 -43.56
N ALA A 472 -27.04 19.13 -44.34
CA ALA A 472 -27.14 17.72 -43.94
C ALA A 472 -26.28 17.41 -42.71
N ILE A 473 -25.04 17.92 -42.69
CA ILE A 473 -24.13 17.79 -41.55
C ILE A 473 -24.72 18.52 -40.33
N LYS A 474 -25.32 19.70 -40.50
CA LYS A 474 -25.99 20.42 -39.40
C LYS A 474 -27.23 19.72 -38.85
N GLU A 475 -28.01 19.03 -39.68
CA GLU A 475 -29.27 18.40 -39.27
C GLU A 475 -29.13 16.93 -38.85
N TYR A 476 -28.11 16.21 -39.34
CA TYR A 476 -27.98 14.75 -39.14
C TYR A 476 -26.59 14.28 -38.66
N CYS A 477 -25.53 15.10 -38.75
CA CYS A 477 -24.21 14.80 -38.15
C CYS A 477 -23.95 15.56 -36.84
N ILE A 478 -24.74 16.59 -36.56
CA ILE A 478 -24.90 17.09 -35.21
C ILE A 478 -25.90 16.17 -34.53
N ASP A 479 -25.42 15.08 -33.90
CA ASP A 479 -26.22 14.52 -32.81
C ASP A 479 -26.26 15.56 -31.70
N ASP A 480 -27.47 15.91 -31.30
CA ASP A 480 -27.70 16.91 -30.27
C ASP A 480 -27.18 16.43 -28.90
N HIS A 481 -25.95 16.82 -28.57
CA HIS A 481 -25.36 16.61 -27.25
C HIS A 481 -25.82 17.66 -26.21
N SER A 482 -26.81 18.51 -26.49
CA SER A 482 -27.30 19.53 -25.54
C SER A 482 -27.93 18.94 -24.27
N PHE A 483 -28.46 17.71 -24.33
CA PHE A 483 -28.97 17.00 -23.15
C PHE A 483 -27.87 16.72 -22.11
N ILE A 484 -26.60 16.66 -22.53
CA ILE A 484 -25.45 16.46 -21.63
C ILE A 484 -25.26 17.77 -20.86
N GLY A 485 -25.82 17.83 -19.65
CA GLY A 485 -25.49 18.89 -18.69
C GLY A 485 -24.16 18.65 -17.98
N GLU A 486 -23.66 17.40 -17.99
CA GLU A 486 -22.39 17.04 -17.36
C GLU A 486 -21.83 15.72 -17.92
N THR A 487 -20.51 15.62 -18.04
CA THR A 487 -19.78 14.35 -18.23
C THR A 487 -18.98 14.06 -16.96
N LEU A 488 -19.22 12.93 -16.31
CA LEU A 488 -18.47 12.42 -15.16
C LEU A 488 -17.63 11.21 -15.59
N VAL A 489 -16.34 11.24 -15.28
CA VAL A 489 -15.40 10.13 -15.52
C VAL A 489 -14.83 9.64 -14.19
N THR A 490 -14.94 8.34 -13.92
CA THR A 490 -14.60 7.70 -12.63
C THR A 490 -13.99 6.30 -12.82
N ASP A 491 -13.56 5.67 -11.71
CA ASP A 491 -13.16 4.25 -11.61
C ASP A 491 -11.99 3.78 -12.48
N GLY A 492 -11.08 4.71 -12.80
CA GLY A 492 -9.98 4.50 -13.72
C GLY A 492 -10.29 4.87 -15.18
N GLY A 493 -11.50 5.37 -15.47
CA GLY A 493 -12.01 5.61 -16.82
C GLY A 493 -11.32 6.75 -17.56
N THR A 494 -11.19 6.62 -18.88
CA THR A 494 -10.79 7.71 -19.78
C THR A 494 -11.84 7.92 -20.88
N VAL A 495 -12.35 9.14 -21.00
CA VAL A 495 -13.13 9.57 -22.17
C VAL A 495 -12.18 10.20 -23.18
N ILE A 496 -12.28 9.77 -24.45
CA ILE A 496 -11.44 10.23 -25.57
C ILE A 496 -12.29 11.08 -26.50
N VAL A 497 -11.80 12.27 -26.88
CA VAL A 497 -12.49 13.21 -27.80
C VAL A 497 -11.51 13.84 -28.80
N ASP A 498 -11.97 14.13 -30.00
CA ASP A 498 -11.25 14.95 -31.00
C ASP A 498 -11.66 16.44 -30.98
N GLU A 499 -12.72 16.77 -30.24
CA GLU A 499 -13.38 18.09 -30.26
C GLU A 499 -14.21 18.34 -28.99
N ASP A 500 -14.19 19.60 -28.51
CA ASP A 500 -14.86 20.02 -27.28
C ASP A 500 -16.37 19.73 -27.29
N ALA A 501 -17.02 19.99 -28.44
CA ALA A 501 -18.46 19.82 -28.63
C ALA A 501 -18.96 18.38 -28.40
N ALA A 502 -18.07 17.37 -28.43
CA ALA A 502 -18.44 16.00 -28.11
C ALA A 502 -18.82 15.80 -26.64
N LEU A 503 -18.37 16.67 -25.72
CA LEU A 503 -18.65 16.61 -24.28
C LEU A 503 -19.98 17.28 -23.85
N GLY A 504 -20.78 17.77 -24.80
CA GLY A 504 -21.98 18.55 -24.54
C GLY A 504 -21.85 20.01 -24.97
N GLY A 505 -22.94 20.77 -24.89
CA GLY A 505 -22.94 22.21 -25.17
C GLY A 505 -22.00 23.01 -24.22
N PRO A 506 -21.76 24.31 -24.48
CA PRO A 506 -20.77 25.10 -23.71
C PRO A 506 -21.01 25.21 -22.20
N ALA A 507 -22.25 24.98 -21.74
CA ALA A 507 -22.60 24.95 -20.32
C ALA A 507 -22.41 23.58 -19.65
N ALA A 508 -22.05 22.54 -20.42
CA ALA A 508 -21.91 21.18 -19.92
C ALA A 508 -20.60 20.99 -19.14
N ARG A 509 -20.71 20.64 -17.87
CA ARG A 509 -19.55 20.47 -16.98
C ARG A 509 -18.77 19.20 -17.29
N LEU A 510 -17.46 19.21 -17.03
CA LEU A 510 -16.63 18.02 -16.98
C LEU A 510 -16.22 17.75 -15.53
N ARG A 511 -16.54 16.56 -15.01
CA ARG A 511 -16.13 16.11 -13.68
C ARG A 511 -15.20 14.91 -13.79
N LEU A 512 -14.06 14.99 -13.12
CA LEU A 512 -13.08 13.91 -13.02
C LEU A 512 -13.00 13.45 -11.57
N ALA A 513 -13.29 12.17 -11.34
CA ALA A 513 -13.36 11.56 -10.02
C ALA A 513 -12.64 10.20 -10.03
N ASN A 514 -11.30 10.20 -10.03
CA ASN A 514 -10.49 9.03 -10.39
C ASN A 514 -10.73 8.60 -11.86
N GLY A 515 -10.74 9.59 -12.76
CA GLY A 515 -10.99 9.43 -14.20
C GLY A 515 -10.34 10.57 -15.00
N GLY A 516 -10.37 10.50 -16.33
CA GLY A 516 -9.74 11.54 -17.15
C GLY A 516 -10.29 11.74 -18.54
N LEU A 517 -9.79 12.82 -19.16
CA LEU A 517 -10.05 13.18 -20.55
C LEU A 517 -8.78 12.99 -21.38
N ARG A 518 -8.89 12.35 -22.54
CA ARG A 518 -7.84 12.33 -23.57
C ARG A 518 -8.29 13.10 -24.79
N ILE A 519 -7.44 14.02 -25.25
CA ILE A 519 -7.59 14.68 -26.54
C ILE A 519 -6.85 13.87 -27.59
N ALA A 520 -7.59 13.39 -28.59
CA ALA A 520 -7.06 12.72 -29.76
C ALA A 520 -6.74 13.75 -30.86
N GLY A 521 -5.69 13.46 -31.63
CA GLY A 521 -5.21 14.32 -32.72
C GLY A 521 -4.83 15.75 -32.30
N GLN A 522 -4.93 16.66 -33.29
CA GLN A 522 -4.50 18.06 -33.21
C GLN A 522 -5.66 19.06 -33.48
N ALA A 523 -6.90 18.58 -33.63
CA ALA A 523 -8.04 19.42 -34.01
C ALA A 523 -8.54 20.30 -32.85
N MET A 524 -8.63 19.73 -31.64
CA MET A 524 -9.03 20.42 -30.43
C MET A 524 -7.84 21.08 -29.73
N ASN A 525 -7.86 22.42 -29.70
CA ASN A 525 -6.85 23.28 -29.08
C ASN A 525 -7.41 24.19 -27.97
N GLU A 526 -8.73 24.12 -27.70
CA GLU A 526 -9.42 24.86 -26.64
C GLU A 526 -10.40 23.90 -25.91
N LEU A 527 -10.51 24.02 -24.59
CA LEU A 527 -11.52 23.39 -23.75
C LEU A 527 -12.21 24.48 -22.92
N ASN A 528 -13.38 24.93 -23.39
CA ASN A 528 -14.08 26.10 -22.85
C ASN A 528 -15.31 25.71 -22.04
N ARG A 529 -15.08 24.94 -20.98
CA ARG A 529 -16.13 24.45 -20.06
C ARG A 529 -15.59 24.27 -18.65
N SER A 530 -16.48 24.33 -17.67
CA SER A 530 -16.14 24.17 -16.27
C SER A 530 -15.63 22.75 -15.99
N LEU A 531 -14.40 22.65 -15.48
CA LEU A 531 -13.74 21.41 -15.09
C LEU A 531 -13.64 21.31 -13.56
N VAL A 532 -14.15 20.21 -13.00
CA VAL A 532 -14.12 19.92 -11.56
C VAL A 532 -13.38 18.61 -11.30
N LEU A 533 -12.36 18.68 -10.46
CA LEU A 533 -11.61 17.54 -9.94
C LEU A 533 -12.21 17.15 -8.58
N GLU A 534 -13.11 16.17 -8.56
CA GLU A 534 -13.69 15.67 -7.29
C GLU A 534 -12.70 14.78 -6.54
N GLN A 535 -11.92 14.00 -7.30
CA GLN A 535 -10.78 13.21 -6.86
C GLN A 535 -9.67 13.37 -7.92
N ASN A 536 -8.62 12.54 -7.86
CA ASN A 536 -7.53 12.58 -8.85
C ASN A 536 -8.09 12.52 -10.28
N GLY A 537 -7.75 13.49 -11.12
CA GLY A 537 -8.17 13.54 -12.51
C GLY A 537 -7.00 13.73 -13.47
N TRP A 538 -7.07 13.18 -14.68
CA TRP A 538 -6.04 13.41 -15.71
C TRP A 538 -6.57 14.09 -16.97
N ILE A 539 -5.70 14.92 -17.54
CA ILE A 539 -5.84 15.48 -18.89
C ILE A 539 -4.66 14.97 -19.72
N ASP A 540 -4.97 14.20 -20.76
CA ASP A 540 -4.02 13.53 -21.64
C ASP A 540 -4.05 14.19 -23.03
N ILE A 541 -2.98 14.91 -23.39
CA ILE A 541 -2.83 15.52 -24.73
C ILE A 541 -1.96 14.57 -25.55
N ALA A 542 -2.59 13.62 -26.24
CA ALA A 542 -1.89 12.46 -26.78
C ALA A 542 -0.83 12.83 -27.84
N ASP A 543 -1.19 13.72 -28.76
CA ASP A 543 -0.33 14.15 -29.87
C ASP A 543 0.68 15.22 -29.42
N ALA A 544 1.97 15.00 -29.70
CA ALA A 544 3.07 15.90 -29.34
C ALA A 544 3.00 17.28 -30.03
N GLY A 545 2.36 17.36 -31.19
CA GLY A 545 2.14 18.60 -31.93
C GLY A 545 0.90 19.39 -31.49
N ASN A 546 0.06 18.84 -30.61
CA ASN A 546 -1.12 19.54 -30.09
C ASN A 546 -0.80 20.39 -28.85
N ALA A 547 -1.47 21.53 -28.74
CA ALA A 547 -1.49 22.39 -27.57
C ALA A 547 -2.94 22.74 -27.21
N LEU A 548 -3.44 22.16 -26.12
CA LEU A 548 -4.77 22.45 -25.59
C LEU A 548 -4.69 23.59 -24.56
N THR A 549 -5.51 24.62 -24.72
CA THR A 549 -5.74 25.66 -23.71
C THR A 549 -7.02 25.38 -22.94
N ILE A 550 -6.96 25.40 -21.60
CA ILE A 550 -8.14 25.43 -20.74
C ILE A 550 -8.33 26.88 -20.27
N ASP A 551 -9.37 27.52 -20.81
CA ASP A 551 -9.66 28.94 -20.55
C ASP A 551 -10.51 29.18 -19.30
N GLN A 552 -11.20 28.15 -18.79
CA GLN A 552 -12.01 28.24 -17.58
C GLN A 552 -11.27 27.70 -16.35
N ALA A 553 -11.65 28.20 -15.17
CA ALA A 553 -11.06 27.78 -13.91
C ALA A 553 -11.36 26.30 -13.58
N ILE A 554 -10.30 25.54 -13.32
CA ILE A 554 -10.32 24.20 -12.75
C ILE A 554 -10.50 24.31 -11.23
N SER A 555 -11.46 23.57 -10.68
CA SER A 555 -11.82 23.62 -9.26
C SER A 555 -11.99 22.22 -8.65
N GLY A 556 -12.17 22.13 -7.33
CA GLY A 556 -12.49 20.86 -6.63
C GLY A 556 -11.45 20.46 -5.57
N GLN A 557 -11.58 19.26 -5.00
CA GLN A 557 -10.67 18.75 -3.97
C GLN A 557 -9.60 17.79 -4.51
N GLY A 558 -9.73 17.36 -5.76
CA GLY A 558 -8.84 16.41 -6.41
C GLY A 558 -7.54 17.00 -6.95
N SER A 559 -6.62 16.12 -7.36
CA SER A 559 -5.36 16.47 -8.00
C SER A 559 -5.47 16.52 -9.52
N LEU A 560 -4.73 17.42 -10.18
CA LEU A 560 -4.58 17.45 -11.64
C LEU A 560 -3.36 16.62 -12.09
N THR A 561 -3.54 15.66 -12.99
CA THR A 561 -2.44 14.91 -13.62
C THR A 561 -2.34 15.23 -15.11
N LYS A 562 -1.21 15.79 -15.56
CA LYS A 562 -0.92 16.01 -16.99
C LYS A 562 -0.27 14.76 -17.60
N ARG A 563 -0.92 14.21 -18.63
CA ARG A 563 -0.48 13.07 -19.46
C ARG A 563 -0.34 13.44 -20.94
N GLY A 564 0.19 12.51 -21.73
CA GLY A 564 0.35 12.67 -23.18
C GLY A 564 1.52 13.58 -23.56
N ALA A 565 1.98 13.45 -24.81
CA ALA A 565 3.19 14.14 -25.26
C ALA A 565 3.00 15.63 -25.56
N GLY A 566 1.77 16.09 -25.82
CA GLY A 566 1.46 17.47 -26.18
C GLY A 566 1.47 18.45 -25.01
N THR A 567 1.08 19.69 -25.31
CA THR A 567 1.05 20.80 -24.34
C THR A 567 -0.34 21.01 -23.76
N LEU A 568 -0.43 21.23 -22.45
CA LEU A 568 -1.60 21.73 -21.76
C LEU A 568 -1.30 23.13 -21.19
N VAL A 569 -2.02 24.14 -21.64
CA VAL A 569 -1.93 25.51 -21.14
C VAL A 569 -3.12 25.78 -20.22
N LEU A 570 -2.86 26.26 -19.00
CA LEU A 570 -3.90 26.68 -18.08
C LEU A 570 -3.99 28.22 -18.10
N ALA A 571 -5.04 28.77 -18.71
CA ALA A 571 -5.17 30.22 -18.97
C ALA A 571 -6.05 30.97 -17.96
N SER A 572 -6.65 30.26 -17.00
CA SER A 572 -7.43 30.82 -15.88
C SER A 572 -6.77 30.59 -14.52
N THR A 573 -7.12 31.41 -13.53
CA THR A 573 -6.76 31.18 -12.13
C THR A 573 -7.53 29.99 -11.58
N ASN A 574 -6.81 28.97 -11.08
CA ASN A 574 -7.38 27.69 -10.65
C ASN A 574 -7.51 27.58 -9.13
N SER A 575 -8.37 26.67 -8.65
CA SER A 575 -8.71 26.52 -7.22
C SER A 575 -8.82 25.07 -6.73
N TYR A 576 -8.28 24.10 -7.47
CA TYR A 576 -8.21 22.71 -7.02
C TYR A 576 -7.15 22.50 -5.94
N THR A 577 -7.45 21.70 -4.91
CA THR A 577 -6.59 21.59 -3.71
C THR A 577 -5.69 20.36 -3.66
N GLY A 578 -5.98 19.30 -4.44
CA GLY A 578 -5.26 18.01 -4.36
C GLY A 578 -3.85 18.00 -4.94
N GLY A 579 -3.38 19.12 -5.50
CA GLY A 579 -2.04 19.24 -6.10
C GLY A 579 -1.96 18.85 -7.57
N THR A 580 -0.74 18.85 -8.10
CA THR A 580 -0.45 18.76 -9.54
C THR A 580 0.64 17.72 -9.82
N VAL A 581 0.37 16.81 -10.75
CA VAL A 581 1.32 15.78 -11.19
C VAL A 581 1.60 15.96 -12.68
N VAL A 582 2.87 15.93 -13.09
CA VAL A 582 3.27 15.92 -14.51
C VAL A 582 3.91 14.58 -14.84
N GLU A 583 3.24 13.82 -15.70
CA GLU A 583 3.66 12.49 -16.18
C GLU A 583 4.14 12.51 -17.64
N GLY A 584 3.89 13.59 -18.40
CA GLY A 584 4.36 13.70 -19.78
C GLY A 584 4.00 15.02 -20.48
N GLY A 585 4.72 15.30 -21.58
CA GLY A 585 4.55 16.50 -22.41
C GLY A 585 4.87 17.79 -21.65
N VAL A 586 4.13 18.85 -21.91
CA VAL A 586 4.30 20.16 -21.24
C VAL A 586 3.03 20.55 -20.49
N LEU A 587 3.16 20.95 -19.23
CA LEU A 587 2.13 21.68 -18.47
C LEU A 587 2.60 23.13 -18.31
N LYS A 588 1.87 24.11 -18.87
CA LYS A 588 2.30 25.51 -18.95
C LYS A 588 1.32 26.47 -18.29
N ALA A 589 1.83 27.44 -17.53
CA ALA A 589 1.06 28.55 -17.01
C ALA A 589 0.75 29.58 -18.11
N GLY A 590 -0.54 29.80 -18.40
CA GLY A 590 -0.99 30.88 -19.29
C GLY A 590 -1.19 32.21 -18.57
N THR A 591 -1.37 32.20 -17.24
CA THR A 591 -1.64 33.39 -16.43
C THR A 591 -1.15 33.21 -14.98
N ALA A 592 -1.13 34.31 -14.21
CA ALA A 592 -0.86 34.25 -12.78
C ALA A 592 -1.97 33.44 -12.05
N GLY A 593 -1.57 32.52 -11.17
CA GLY A 593 -2.49 31.60 -10.50
C GLY A 593 -3.03 30.46 -11.38
N ALA A 594 -2.48 30.26 -12.58
CA ALA A 594 -2.72 29.06 -13.40
C ALA A 594 -2.33 27.76 -12.65
N PHE A 595 -1.28 27.83 -11.84
CA PHE A 595 -0.88 26.76 -10.93
C PHE A 595 -1.28 27.14 -9.50
N VAL A 596 -1.99 26.24 -8.82
CA VAL A 596 -2.58 26.51 -7.50
C VAL A 596 -1.49 26.53 -6.43
N SER A 597 -1.30 27.70 -5.82
CA SER A 597 -0.32 27.90 -4.76
C SER A 597 -0.69 27.16 -3.47
N GLY A 598 0.31 26.77 -2.67
CA GLY A 598 0.15 26.04 -1.41
C GLY A 598 -0.20 24.55 -1.56
N THR A 599 -0.18 24.02 -2.78
CA THR A 599 -0.46 22.59 -3.07
C THR A 599 0.83 21.81 -3.38
N VAL A 600 0.74 20.48 -3.42
CA VAL A 600 1.85 19.57 -3.72
C VAL A 600 2.08 19.48 -5.23
N TYR A 601 3.34 19.52 -5.67
CA TYR A 601 3.74 19.31 -7.05
C TYR A 601 4.66 18.10 -7.19
N ALA A 602 4.34 17.22 -8.14
CA ALA A 602 5.13 16.04 -8.48
C ALA A 602 5.45 16.02 -9.97
N VAL A 603 6.69 16.30 -10.35
CA VAL A 603 7.15 16.25 -11.74
C VAL A 603 7.88 14.92 -11.95
N ASN A 604 7.18 13.94 -12.53
CA ASN A 604 7.74 12.60 -12.75
C ASN A 604 8.42 12.48 -14.11
N ALA A 605 7.91 13.20 -15.12
CA ALA A 605 8.49 13.38 -16.44
C ALA A 605 7.91 14.65 -17.09
N GLY A 606 8.25 14.92 -18.35
CA GLY A 606 7.78 16.11 -19.07
C GLY A 606 8.40 17.42 -18.58
N ARG A 607 7.75 18.55 -18.89
CA ARG A 607 8.10 19.90 -18.40
C ARG A 607 6.92 20.53 -17.66
N LEU A 608 7.17 21.04 -16.46
CA LEU A 608 6.34 22.04 -15.80
C LEU A 608 6.93 23.42 -16.10
N ASP A 609 6.21 24.22 -16.88
CA ASP A 609 6.63 25.53 -17.41
C ASP A 609 5.89 26.64 -16.66
N LEU A 610 6.59 27.32 -15.75
CA LEU A 610 6.04 28.43 -14.95
C LEU A 610 5.83 29.70 -15.76
N ASN A 611 6.43 29.81 -16.96
CA ASN A 611 6.22 30.90 -17.91
C ASN A 611 6.36 32.32 -17.29
N ASP A 612 7.45 32.55 -16.54
CA ASP A 612 7.73 33.79 -15.77
C ASP A 612 6.76 34.10 -14.60
N PHE A 613 5.79 33.23 -14.26
CA PHE A 613 4.87 33.43 -13.13
C PHE A 613 5.36 32.76 -11.83
N ASP A 614 5.47 33.55 -10.75
CA ASP A 614 5.80 33.08 -9.41
C ASP A 614 4.83 31.99 -8.91
N LEU A 615 5.36 31.00 -8.19
CA LEU A 615 4.59 29.90 -7.61
C LEU A 615 5.14 29.54 -6.23
N SER A 616 4.25 29.37 -5.23
CA SER A 616 4.60 28.72 -3.97
C SER A 616 3.97 27.34 -3.88
N MET A 617 4.78 26.31 -3.70
CA MET A 617 4.38 24.92 -3.52
C MET A 617 4.45 24.55 -2.02
N SER A 618 3.59 23.65 -1.53
CA SER A 618 3.74 23.06 -0.18
C SER A 618 4.60 21.80 -0.15
N SER A 619 4.96 21.26 -1.31
CA SER A 619 6.00 20.25 -1.51
C SER A 619 6.37 20.16 -2.98
N LEU A 620 7.65 19.98 -3.28
CA LEU A 620 8.16 19.63 -4.61
C LEU A 620 8.72 18.22 -4.55
N SER A 621 8.35 17.36 -5.50
CA SER A 621 8.88 16.00 -5.60
C SER A 621 8.97 15.56 -7.06
N GLY A 622 9.67 14.46 -7.34
CA GLY A 622 9.63 13.88 -8.68
C GLY A 622 10.78 12.95 -9.02
N ARG A 623 10.48 11.99 -9.90
CA ARG A 623 11.46 11.01 -10.40
C ARG A 623 12.29 11.51 -11.60
N GLY A 624 12.01 12.69 -12.15
CA GLY A 624 12.69 13.21 -13.33
C GLY A 624 11.98 14.45 -13.91
N GLY A 625 12.09 14.65 -15.22
CA GLY A 625 11.46 15.79 -15.90
C GLY A 625 12.17 17.14 -15.68
N ILE A 626 11.51 18.20 -16.13
CA ILE A 626 12.01 19.58 -16.12
C ILE A 626 11.03 20.49 -15.38
N LEU A 627 11.56 21.37 -14.53
CA LEU A 627 10.84 22.50 -13.93
C LEU A 627 11.46 23.79 -14.47
N ASP A 628 10.82 24.39 -15.47
CA ASP A 628 11.27 25.60 -16.14
C ASP A 628 10.69 26.82 -15.42
N LEU A 629 11.57 27.58 -14.77
CA LEU A 629 11.19 28.77 -14.02
C LEU A 629 10.95 29.98 -14.94
N GLY A 630 11.57 30.03 -16.12
CA GLY A 630 11.79 31.29 -16.84
C GLY A 630 12.50 32.31 -15.92
N LYS A 631 11.80 33.36 -15.51
CA LYS A 631 12.22 34.37 -14.53
C LYS A 631 11.54 34.26 -13.16
N ALA A 632 10.61 33.32 -12.97
CA ALA A 632 9.78 33.19 -11.78
C ALA A 632 10.58 32.90 -10.51
N SER A 633 10.12 33.43 -9.38
CA SER A 633 10.51 32.97 -8.06
C SER A 633 9.68 31.75 -7.67
N LEU A 634 10.34 30.61 -7.48
CA LEU A 634 9.73 29.40 -6.94
C LEU A 634 9.92 29.36 -5.42
N SER A 635 8.83 29.29 -4.67
CA SER A 635 8.86 29.03 -3.22
C SER A 635 8.40 27.59 -2.94
N VAL A 636 9.05 26.90 -2.00
CA VAL A 636 8.72 25.54 -1.58
C VAL A 636 8.63 25.52 -0.06
N ASP A 637 7.42 25.69 0.47
CA ASP A 637 7.14 25.73 1.91
C ASP A 637 6.78 24.34 2.44
N GLN A 638 7.82 23.55 2.70
CA GLN A 638 7.69 22.11 2.83
C GLN A 638 7.70 21.64 4.28
N ALA A 639 6.63 20.95 4.69
CA ALA A 639 6.51 20.39 6.03
C ALA A 639 7.24 19.03 6.21
N ASN A 640 7.25 18.18 5.18
CA ASN A 640 7.78 16.81 5.20
C ASN A 640 8.85 16.61 4.13
N ASN A 641 9.83 15.73 4.36
CA ASN A 641 10.94 15.53 3.42
C ASN A 641 10.48 15.01 2.05
N SER A 642 11.17 15.43 0.98
CA SER A 642 10.99 14.90 -0.38
C SER A 642 12.31 14.84 -1.15
N SER A 643 12.28 14.21 -2.32
CA SER A 643 13.34 14.29 -3.33
C SER A 643 12.78 14.67 -4.69
N PHE A 644 13.53 15.50 -5.41
CA PHE A 644 13.34 15.82 -6.82
C PHE A 644 14.61 15.47 -7.62
N ALA A 645 14.48 14.50 -8.51
CA ALA A 645 15.57 14.05 -9.39
C ALA A 645 15.55 14.71 -10.78
N GLY A 646 14.55 15.54 -11.08
CA GLY A 646 14.49 16.32 -12.32
C GLY A 646 15.39 17.56 -12.30
N VAL A 647 15.38 18.29 -13.41
CA VAL A 647 16.19 19.50 -13.61
C VAL A 647 15.32 20.74 -13.39
N ILE A 648 15.73 21.63 -12.48
CA ILE A 648 15.23 23.00 -12.42
C ILE A 648 16.10 23.87 -13.35
N GLU A 649 15.48 24.67 -14.22
CA GLU A 649 16.16 25.52 -15.21
C GLU A 649 15.59 26.95 -15.27
N GLY A 650 16.30 27.84 -15.98
CA GLY A 650 15.93 29.24 -16.18
C GLY A 650 16.85 30.24 -15.47
N THR A 651 16.30 31.42 -15.18
CA THR A 651 16.99 32.53 -14.50
C THR A 651 16.33 32.93 -13.17
N GLY A 652 15.13 32.39 -12.91
CA GLY A 652 14.41 32.51 -11.66
C GLY A 652 15.16 31.95 -10.44
N GLY A 653 14.69 32.32 -9.25
CA GLY A 653 15.26 31.90 -7.96
C GLY A 653 14.43 30.81 -7.27
N LEU A 654 15.03 30.14 -6.27
CA LEU A 654 14.38 29.14 -5.43
C LEU A 654 14.43 29.58 -3.96
N VAL A 655 13.29 29.53 -3.27
CA VAL A 655 13.17 29.78 -1.83
C VAL A 655 12.63 28.52 -1.17
N LYS A 656 13.43 27.88 -0.32
CA LYS A 656 13.03 26.71 0.48
C LYS A 656 12.68 27.16 1.90
N THR A 657 11.42 26.97 2.30
CA THR A 657 10.93 27.17 3.68
C THR A 657 10.29 25.90 4.23
N GLY A 658 9.70 25.97 5.43
CA GLY A 658 9.10 24.82 6.10
C GLY A 658 10.15 23.85 6.69
N LYS A 659 9.72 22.99 7.62
CA LYS A 659 10.62 22.15 8.44
C LYS A 659 11.23 20.94 7.71
N GLY A 660 10.63 20.50 6.59
CA GLY A 660 11.07 19.34 5.84
C GLY A 660 12.39 19.56 5.10
N ILE A 661 12.97 18.47 4.62
CA ILE A 661 14.19 18.46 3.80
C ILE A 661 13.83 18.31 2.32
N LEU A 662 14.28 19.24 1.48
CA LEU A 662 14.20 19.11 0.02
C LEU A 662 15.52 18.57 -0.52
N VAL A 663 15.52 17.34 -1.05
CA VAL A 663 16.66 16.76 -1.75
C VAL A 663 16.58 17.10 -3.25
N LEU A 664 17.60 17.75 -3.80
CA LEU A 664 17.78 17.95 -5.24
C LEU A 664 18.90 17.03 -5.75
N ASN A 665 18.51 16.03 -6.54
CA ASN A 665 19.43 15.04 -7.11
C ASN A 665 19.75 15.31 -8.59
N GLY A 666 18.98 16.16 -9.27
CA GLY A 666 19.23 16.52 -10.67
C GLY A 666 20.36 17.53 -10.88
N GLN A 667 20.72 17.72 -12.16
CA GLN A 667 21.69 18.74 -12.59
C GLN A 667 20.98 20.06 -12.88
N ASN A 668 20.67 20.82 -11.82
CA ASN A 668 19.90 22.06 -11.91
C ASN A 668 20.74 23.18 -12.54
N THR A 669 20.23 23.74 -13.64
CA THR A 669 20.93 24.71 -14.48
C THR A 669 20.54 26.16 -14.21
N TYR A 670 19.52 26.40 -13.37
CA TYR A 670 19.04 27.76 -13.11
C TYR A 670 20.10 28.64 -12.42
N ALA A 671 20.16 29.90 -12.85
CA ALA A 671 21.19 30.85 -12.43
C ALA A 671 20.81 31.74 -11.24
N GLY A 672 19.52 31.79 -10.87
CA GLY A 672 19.03 32.62 -9.76
C GLY A 672 19.51 32.17 -8.39
N LEU A 673 19.33 33.04 -7.39
CA LEU A 673 19.70 32.75 -6.00
C LEU A 673 18.81 31.64 -5.42
N THR A 674 19.44 30.70 -4.71
CA THR A 674 18.76 29.73 -3.86
C THR A 674 18.82 30.21 -2.40
N GLN A 675 17.67 30.35 -1.75
CA GLN A 675 17.57 30.71 -0.34
C GLN A 675 17.04 29.52 0.46
N VAL A 676 17.78 29.08 1.48
CA VAL A 676 17.33 28.07 2.44
C VAL A 676 16.93 28.81 3.72
N ASN A 677 15.62 28.98 3.87
CA ASN A 677 14.94 29.79 4.89
C ASN A 677 14.11 28.96 5.88
N GLY A 678 14.20 27.63 5.79
CA GLY A 678 13.69 26.72 6.81
C GLY A 678 14.02 25.26 6.51
N GLY A 679 14.24 24.48 7.58
CA GLY A 679 14.46 23.03 7.49
C GLY A 679 15.78 22.70 6.83
N GLY A 680 15.78 21.69 5.94
CA GLY A 680 16.97 21.27 5.22
C GLY A 680 16.87 21.42 3.71
N MET A 681 18.02 21.52 3.06
CA MET A 681 18.18 21.29 1.62
C MET A 681 19.39 20.40 1.39
N VAL A 682 19.27 19.35 0.57
CA VAL A 682 20.36 18.43 0.24
C VAL A 682 20.64 18.53 -1.26
N ILE A 683 21.89 18.78 -1.64
CA ILE A 683 22.33 18.77 -3.05
C ILE A 683 23.12 17.49 -3.29
N GLY A 684 22.48 16.50 -3.90
CA GLY A 684 23.05 15.16 -4.12
C GLY A 684 23.11 14.31 -2.85
N ASP A 685 22.23 13.30 -2.79
CA ASP A 685 22.30 12.24 -1.79
C ASP A 685 23.40 11.19 -2.10
N ASP A 686 23.42 10.09 -1.35
CA ASP A 686 24.40 9.00 -1.49
C ASP A 686 24.31 8.23 -2.83
N GLY A 687 23.29 8.46 -3.66
CA GLY A 687 23.24 8.00 -5.05
C GLY A 687 23.82 9.00 -6.07
N HIS A 688 23.81 10.31 -5.76
CA HIS A 688 23.86 11.36 -6.79
C HIS A 688 25.01 12.35 -6.55
N ALA A 689 26.26 11.90 -6.71
CA ALA A 689 27.45 12.75 -6.56
C ALA A 689 27.60 13.81 -7.68
N ASP A 690 26.94 13.61 -8.83
CA ASP A 690 26.93 14.54 -9.96
C ASP A 690 25.81 15.59 -9.90
N ALA A 691 24.96 15.53 -8.86
CA ALA A 691 23.91 16.52 -8.62
C ALA A 691 24.50 17.93 -8.56
N ARG A 692 23.82 18.89 -9.21
CA ARG A 692 24.34 20.24 -9.41
C ARG A 692 23.30 21.32 -9.17
N LEU A 693 23.77 22.47 -8.74
CA LEU A 693 23.07 23.74 -8.66
C LEU A 693 23.96 24.83 -9.28
N ALA A 694 23.54 25.43 -10.40
CA ALA A 694 24.35 26.47 -11.05
C ALA A 694 24.33 27.80 -10.27
N GLY A 695 23.19 28.16 -9.67
CA GLY A 695 23.03 29.33 -8.82
C GLY A 695 23.82 29.28 -7.50
N SER A 696 23.93 30.44 -6.84
CA SER A 696 24.50 30.53 -5.48
C SER A 696 23.46 30.18 -4.42
N VAL A 697 23.93 29.72 -3.25
CA VAL A 697 23.09 29.36 -2.10
C VAL A 697 23.34 30.30 -0.92
N SER A 698 22.25 30.77 -0.30
CA SER A 698 22.25 31.46 0.98
C SER A 698 21.45 30.65 2.00
N VAL A 699 22.06 30.29 3.13
CA VAL A 699 21.43 29.53 4.21
C VAL A 699 21.22 30.47 5.40
N THR A 700 19.99 30.56 5.90
CA THR A 700 19.62 31.46 7.01
C THR A 700 19.35 30.71 8.32
N ALA A 701 19.21 31.46 9.43
CA ALA A 701 19.13 30.90 10.78
C ALA A 701 18.10 29.77 10.93
N GLY A 702 18.48 28.70 11.63
CA GLY A 702 17.63 27.52 11.84
C GLY A 702 17.49 26.61 10.61
N SER A 703 18.32 26.79 9.58
CA SER A 703 18.31 26.00 8.35
C SER A 703 19.66 25.34 8.06
N THR A 704 19.63 24.20 7.37
CA THR A 704 20.84 23.42 7.01
C THR A 704 20.93 23.18 5.51
N LEU A 705 22.12 23.41 4.93
CA LEU A 705 22.48 22.89 3.61
C LEU A 705 23.36 21.65 3.76
N ALA A 706 23.06 20.59 3.02
CA ALA A 706 23.80 19.34 3.06
C ALA A 706 23.98 18.71 1.67
N GLY A 707 24.59 17.52 1.62
CA GLY A 707 24.82 16.75 0.40
C GLY A 707 26.23 16.84 -0.15
N ARG A 708 26.49 16.10 -1.24
CA ARG A 708 27.84 15.92 -1.82
C ARG A 708 27.97 16.35 -3.29
N GLY A 709 26.98 17.08 -3.79
CA GLY A 709 26.98 17.62 -5.15
C GLY A 709 27.82 18.90 -5.31
N SER A 710 27.51 19.65 -6.36
CA SER A 710 28.16 20.93 -6.68
C SER A 710 27.17 22.11 -6.70
N ILE A 711 27.56 23.23 -6.10
CA ILE A 711 26.81 24.49 -6.06
C ILE A 711 27.63 25.66 -6.61
N GLY A 712 26.99 26.80 -6.92
CA GLY A 712 27.67 28.01 -7.39
C GLY A 712 28.56 28.64 -6.31
N GLY A 713 28.03 29.62 -5.58
CA GLY A 713 28.62 30.14 -4.34
C GLY A 713 27.85 29.70 -3.09
N LEU A 714 28.43 29.86 -1.90
CA LEU A 714 27.78 29.53 -0.63
C LEU A 714 27.97 30.62 0.43
N VAL A 715 26.86 31.07 1.03
CA VAL A 715 26.84 31.90 2.24
C VAL A 715 26.04 31.18 3.33
N VAL A 716 26.67 30.90 4.46
CA VAL A 716 26.03 30.32 5.66
C VAL A 716 25.96 31.42 6.72
N ALA A 717 24.74 31.87 7.04
CA ALA A 717 24.51 32.98 7.97
C ALA A 717 24.60 32.56 9.44
N ASN A 718 24.54 33.53 10.35
CA ASN A 718 24.44 33.29 11.79
C ASN A 718 23.26 32.35 12.11
N GLY A 719 23.50 31.33 12.93
CA GLY A 719 22.50 30.33 13.32
C GLY A 719 22.13 29.33 12.24
N ALA A 720 22.81 29.32 11.09
CA ALA A 720 22.63 28.34 10.01
C ALA A 720 23.76 27.30 10.01
N SER A 721 23.48 26.10 9.48
CA SER A 721 24.46 25.00 9.39
C SER A 721 24.79 24.63 7.93
N VAL A 722 26.00 24.12 7.72
CA VAL A 722 26.39 23.35 6.52
C VAL A 722 26.93 21.99 6.92
N ALA A 723 26.48 20.93 6.25
CA ALA A 723 26.82 19.53 6.51
C ALA A 723 27.13 18.81 5.18
N PRO A 724 28.36 18.87 4.65
CA PRO A 724 28.75 18.11 3.47
C PRO A 724 28.44 16.62 3.64
N GLY A 725 28.13 15.94 2.54
CA GLY A 725 27.85 14.50 2.60
C GLY A 725 26.43 14.13 3.06
N ASN A 726 26.32 12.88 3.48
CA ASN A 726 25.15 12.16 4.02
C ASN A 726 25.68 10.82 4.58
N SER A 727 26.53 10.85 5.61
CA SER A 727 27.82 10.13 5.72
C SER A 727 28.95 10.89 5.04
N ILE A 728 30.19 10.70 5.52
CA ILE A 728 31.42 11.39 5.07
C ILE A 728 31.46 11.65 3.56
N GLY A 729 31.47 12.93 3.17
CA GLY A 729 31.40 13.37 1.77
C GLY A 729 32.02 14.74 1.49
N THR A 730 31.98 15.15 0.22
CA THR A 730 32.54 16.44 -0.23
C THR A 730 31.48 17.30 -0.90
N LEU A 731 31.23 18.50 -0.39
CA LEU A 731 30.37 19.50 -1.03
C LEU A 731 31.24 20.49 -1.81
N SER A 732 30.99 20.63 -3.11
CA SER A 732 31.81 21.43 -4.03
C SER A 732 31.18 22.79 -4.35
N VAL A 733 31.86 23.88 -4.00
CA VAL A 733 31.45 25.27 -4.25
C VAL A 733 32.25 25.82 -5.44
N THR A 734 31.60 26.03 -6.58
CA THR A 734 32.21 26.54 -7.83
C THR A 734 32.39 28.06 -7.84
N GLY A 735 32.66 28.62 -6.66
CA GLY A 735 32.76 30.05 -6.39
C GLY A 735 33.22 30.30 -4.96
N ASN A 736 32.84 31.45 -4.39
CA ASN A 736 33.25 31.83 -3.03
C ASN A 736 32.40 31.13 -1.96
N LEU A 737 33.04 30.81 -0.84
CA LEU A 737 32.45 30.27 0.38
C LEU A 737 32.53 31.31 1.50
N THR A 738 31.43 31.57 2.21
CA THR A 738 31.40 32.43 3.40
C THR A 738 30.70 31.72 4.54
N LEU A 739 31.40 31.53 5.65
CA LEU A 739 30.88 31.01 6.90
C LEU A 739 30.84 32.15 7.93
N ALA A 740 29.65 32.67 8.23
CA ALA A 740 29.49 33.82 9.11
C ALA A 740 29.73 33.47 10.60
N ALA A 741 29.96 34.51 11.42
CA ALA A 741 30.06 34.35 12.87
C ALA A 741 28.81 33.64 13.44
N GLY A 742 29.01 32.56 14.19
CA GLY A 742 27.92 31.75 14.74
C GLY A 742 27.09 30.96 13.71
N SER A 743 27.59 30.77 12.48
CA SER A 743 27.20 29.61 11.66
C SER A 743 27.88 28.34 12.18
N VAL A 744 27.40 27.16 11.78
CA VAL A 744 27.99 25.86 12.16
C VAL A 744 28.43 25.10 10.90
N TYR A 745 29.63 24.54 10.95
CA TYR A 745 30.06 23.48 10.04
C TYR A 745 29.91 22.14 10.80
N GLU A 746 28.93 21.34 10.38
CA GLU A 746 28.79 19.95 10.83
C GLU A 746 29.84 19.11 10.08
N LEU A 747 30.68 18.39 10.83
CA LEU A 747 31.82 17.65 10.32
C LEU A 747 31.80 16.22 10.85
N GLU A 748 31.72 15.24 9.95
CA GLU A 748 31.92 13.82 10.24
C GLU A 748 33.37 13.40 9.95
N ILE A 749 33.94 12.56 10.82
CA ILE A 749 35.24 11.89 10.60
C ILE A 749 35.18 10.39 10.94
N ASP A 750 36.10 9.61 10.37
CA ASP A 750 36.28 8.19 10.71
C ASP A 750 37.74 7.83 11.09
N PRO A 751 37.97 6.62 11.66
CA PRO A 751 39.32 6.11 11.96
C PRO A 751 40.20 5.87 10.71
N SER A 752 39.61 5.69 9.52
CA SER A 752 40.37 5.41 8.30
C SER A 752 41.13 6.64 7.78
N GLY A 753 40.70 7.83 8.19
CA GLY A 753 41.21 9.12 7.77
C GLY A 753 40.30 9.87 6.81
N ALA A 754 39.08 9.39 6.60
CA ALA A 754 38.06 10.10 5.85
C ALA A 754 37.44 11.20 6.72
N SER A 755 37.08 12.33 6.11
CA SER A 755 36.36 13.43 6.73
C SER A 755 35.42 14.08 5.73
N ASP A 756 34.37 14.72 6.23
CA ASP A 756 33.66 15.70 5.41
C ASP A 756 34.60 16.78 4.91
N ARG A 757 34.27 17.34 3.74
CA ARG A 757 35.07 18.40 3.14
C ARG A 757 34.23 19.42 2.39
N LEU A 758 34.49 20.69 2.68
CA LEU A 758 34.09 21.82 1.84
C LEU A 758 35.21 22.11 0.82
N VAL A 759 34.91 22.09 -0.48
CA VAL A 759 35.89 22.42 -1.54
C VAL A 759 35.40 23.62 -2.33
N ALA A 760 36.06 24.76 -2.21
CA ALA A 760 35.74 25.99 -2.92
C ALA A 760 36.76 26.28 -4.03
N SER A 761 36.30 26.60 -5.25
CA SER A 761 37.20 27.10 -6.32
C SER A 761 37.54 28.59 -6.17
N GLY A 762 36.73 29.34 -5.41
CA GLY A 762 36.98 30.73 -5.02
C GLY A 762 37.70 30.85 -3.67
N THR A 763 37.50 31.98 -3.00
CA THR A 763 37.99 32.22 -1.63
C THR A 763 37.04 31.62 -0.59
N ALA A 764 37.58 31.10 0.51
CA ALA A 764 36.80 30.77 1.70
C ALA A 764 37.02 31.80 2.82
N THR A 765 35.96 32.51 3.20
CA THR A 765 35.94 33.48 4.30
C THR A 765 35.30 32.85 5.53
N ILE A 766 36.05 32.71 6.62
CA ILE A 766 35.60 32.07 7.87
C ILE A 766 35.62 33.12 8.98
N ALA A 767 34.44 33.59 9.38
CA ALA A 767 34.27 34.70 10.31
C ALA A 767 33.95 34.24 11.75
N GLY A 768 34.59 33.16 12.23
CA GLY A 768 34.27 32.57 13.54
C GLY A 768 33.02 31.70 13.53
N ALA A 769 32.84 30.89 12.49
CA ALA A 769 31.89 29.77 12.50
C ALA A 769 32.33 28.70 13.50
N ALA A 770 31.40 27.97 14.11
CA ALA A 770 31.73 26.82 14.95
C ALA A 770 31.95 25.56 14.09
N VAL A 771 32.77 24.62 14.58
CA VAL A 771 32.85 23.26 14.02
C VAL A 771 32.20 22.33 15.03
N ASN A 772 31.19 21.58 14.58
CA ASN A 772 30.55 20.53 15.38
C ASN A 772 31.00 19.17 14.84
N LEU A 773 31.65 18.37 15.68
CA LEU A 773 32.36 17.15 15.25
C LEU A 773 31.61 15.89 15.64
N THR A 774 31.13 15.15 14.65
CA THR A 774 30.65 13.78 14.78
C THR A 774 31.77 12.80 14.44
N LYS A 775 31.91 11.73 15.23
CA LYS A 775 32.97 10.72 15.08
C LYS A 775 32.34 9.34 14.86
N ALA A 776 32.69 8.67 13.77
CA ALA A 776 32.39 7.25 13.61
C ALA A 776 33.05 6.41 14.72
N SER A 777 32.55 5.20 14.99
CA SER A 777 33.13 4.35 16.02
C SER A 777 34.48 3.75 15.61
N GLY A 778 35.49 3.95 16.46
CA GLY A 778 36.80 3.29 16.39
C GLY A 778 37.86 4.07 17.16
N ASN A 779 39.12 3.84 16.81
CA ASN A 779 40.31 4.40 17.46
C ASN A 779 40.86 5.56 16.62
N TYR A 780 41.16 6.70 17.25
CA TYR A 780 41.58 7.92 16.57
C TYR A 780 43.03 8.27 16.90
N GLU A 781 43.94 7.89 16.01
CA GLU A 781 45.39 7.96 16.23
C GLU A 781 45.92 9.41 16.34
N PRO A 782 46.67 9.78 17.40
CA PRO A 782 47.39 11.03 17.51
C PRO A 782 48.46 11.14 16.41
N GLY A 783 48.58 12.32 15.83
CA GLY A 783 49.31 12.57 14.59
C GLY A 783 48.46 12.42 13.34
N ARG A 784 47.21 11.91 13.42
CA ARG A 784 46.29 11.91 12.28
C ARG A 784 45.81 13.33 11.98
N ARG A 785 45.83 13.68 10.69
CA ARG A 785 45.35 14.93 10.12
C ARG A 785 44.24 14.66 9.10
N TYR A 786 43.14 15.40 9.20
CA TYR A 786 42.00 15.36 8.28
C TYR A 786 41.90 16.69 7.54
N THR A 787 41.57 16.69 6.24
CA THR A 787 41.43 17.94 5.45
C THR A 787 39.95 18.27 5.30
N ILE A 788 39.49 19.25 6.08
CA ILE A 788 38.05 19.53 6.23
C ILE A 788 37.58 20.69 5.35
N LEU A 789 38.49 21.57 4.91
CA LEU A 789 38.17 22.63 3.97
C LEU A 789 39.35 22.88 3.05
N THR A 790 39.08 23.09 1.76
CA THR A 790 40.06 23.56 0.77
C THR A 790 39.45 24.68 -0.06
N ALA A 791 40.22 25.74 -0.30
CA ALA A 791 39.82 26.90 -1.11
C ALA A 791 40.94 27.27 -2.10
N ASP A 792 40.68 27.17 -3.40
CA ASP A 792 41.68 27.44 -4.43
C ASP A 792 42.09 28.91 -4.50
N GLY A 793 41.15 29.83 -4.25
CA GLY A 793 41.40 31.26 -4.08
C GLY A 793 42.01 31.63 -2.71
N GLY A 794 42.13 30.67 -1.80
CA GLY A 794 42.72 30.83 -0.47
C GLY A 794 41.70 30.93 0.68
N VAL A 795 42.18 30.67 1.89
CA VAL A 795 41.41 30.74 3.14
C VAL A 795 41.70 32.05 3.86
N THR A 796 40.68 32.75 4.33
CA THR A 796 40.78 34.00 5.11
C THR A 796 39.93 33.92 6.38
N GLY A 797 40.53 34.24 7.53
CA GLY A 797 39.91 34.11 8.85
C GLY A 797 40.08 32.70 9.44
N SER A 798 39.28 32.38 10.46
CA SER A 798 39.35 31.11 11.19
C SER A 798 37.98 30.70 11.73
N PHE A 799 37.82 29.42 12.03
CA PHE A 799 36.74 28.92 12.87
C PHE A 799 36.88 29.43 14.32
N ALA A 800 35.78 29.35 15.07
CA ALA A 800 35.75 29.51 16.52
C ALA A 800 36.27 28.24 17.23
N ALA A 801 36.10 28.17 18.55
CA ALA A 801 36.50 27.00 19.32
C ALA A 801 35.79 25.72 18.87
N LEU A 802 36.54 24.62 18.80
CA LEU A 802 36.04 23.26 18.63
C LEU A 802 35.61 22.70 19.99
N THR A 803 34.42 22.11 20.08
CA THR A 803 33.97 21.40 21.28
C THR A 803 34.45 19.94 21.23
N GLN A 804 34.98 19.44 22.34
CA GLN A 804 35.47 18.06 22.41
C GLN A 804 35.37 17.48 23.83
N ASP A 805 34.81 16.28 23.92
CA ASP A 805 34.84 15.43 25.11
C ASP A 805 35.79 14.22 24.87
N MET A 806 37.08 14.34 25.20
CA MET A 806 37.98 13.19 25.42
C MET A 806 39.04 13.54 26.49
N PRO A 807 39.33 12.66 27.47
CA PRO A 807 40.25 12.95 28.58
C PRO A 807 41.74 13.05 28.18
N PHE A 808 42.19 12.32 27.15
CA PHE A 808 43.61 12.14 26.85
C PHE A 808 44.07 12.66 25.48
N ILE A 809 43.15 13.18 24.68
CA ILE A 809 43.39 13.64 23.32
C ILE A 809 42.93 15.09 23.25
N ASP A 810 43.65 15.93 22.51
CA ASP A 810 43.19 17.24 22.05
C ASP A 810 42.96 17.17 20.54
N LEU A 811 41.92 17.84 20.08
CA LEU A 811 41.60 18.06 18.68
C LEU A 811 41.83 19.53 18.37
N GLY A 812 42.72 19.81 17.42
CA GLY A 812 43.10 21.16 17.03
C GLY A 812 42.71 21.48 15.60
N LEU A 813 42.34 22.73 15.33
CA LEU A 813 42.20 23.23 13.97
C LEU A 813 43.51 23.88 13.52
N ALA A 814 44.07 23.40 12.40
CA ALA A 814 45.30 23.91 11.80
C ALA A 814 45.04 24.45 10.39
N TYR A 815 45.90 25.35 9.91
CA TYR A 815 45.66 26.14 8.69
C TYR A 815 46.91 26.21 7.82
N ASP A 816 46.70 26.20 6.51
CA ASP A 816 47.66 26.69 5.50
C ASP A 816 46.95 27.73 4.60
N PRO A 817 47.63 28.36 3.61
CA PRO A 817 47.01 29.38 2.76
C PRO A 817 45.75 28.95 1.98
N LYS A 818 45.53 27.64 1.79
CA LYS A 818 44.41 27.06 1.03
C LYS A 818 43.58 26.04 1.79
N ASN A 819 44.04 25.52 2.93
CA ASN A 819 43.41 24.40 3.63
C ASN A 819 43.13 24.69 5.11
N VAL A 820 42.06 24.07 5.62
CA VAL A 820 41.83 23.88 7.05
C VAL A 820 41.88 22.39 7.36
N TYR A 821 42.56 22.08 8.45
CA TYR A 821 42.80 20.73 8.95
C TYR A 821 42.20 20.54 10.33
N LEU A 822 41.75 19.32 10.62
CA LEU A 822 41.54 18.82 11.97
C LEU A 822 42.69 17.88 12.33
N ASP A 823 43.48 18.25 13.34
CA ASP A 823 44.62 17.50 13.84
C ASP A 823 44.27 16.82 15.17
N ILE A 824 44.66 15.56 15.31
CA ILE A 824 44.50 14.77 16.54
C ILE A 824 45.83 14.72 17.29
N ALA A 825 45.87 15.10 18.56
CA ALA A 825 47.08 15.13 19.38
C ALA A 825 46.87 14.46 20.75
N ARG A 826 47.90 13.80 21.29
CA ARG A 826 47.90 13.34 22.69
C ARG A 826 48.08 14.56 23.58
N ASN A 827 47.14 14.81 24.48
CA ASN A 827 47.20 15.94 25.40
C ASN A 827 48.17 15.70 26.57
N ALA A 828 48.37 16.71 27.43
CA ALA A 828 49.27 16.61 28.58
C ALA A 828 48.68 15.95 29.84
N VAL A 829 47.41 15.51 29.81
CA VAL A 829 46.74 14.92 30.98
C VAL A 829 47.32 13.54 31.28
N ALA A 830 47.90 13.37 32.46
CA ALA A 830 48.46 12.10 32.91
C ALA A 830 47.36 11.14 33.40
N PHE A 831 47.42 9.87 32.99
CA PHE A 831 46.41 8.84 33.32
C PHE A 831 46.08 8.79 34.83
N PRO A 832 47.05 8.84 35.78
CA PRO A 832 46.74 8.79 37.22
C PRO A 832 45.86 9.93 37.71
N THR A 833 45.91 11.11 37.08
CA THR A 833 45.09 12.27 37.51
C THR A 833 43.60 12.09 37.22
N VAL A 834 43.25 11.15 36.35
CA VAL A 834 41.86 10.76 36.08
C VAL A 834 41.37 9.74 37.11
N GLY A 835 42.26 8.94 37.71
CA GLY A 835 41.94 7.96 38.74
C GLY A 835 41.51 8.57 40.07
N THR A 836 40.46 7.99 40.66
CA THR A 836 39.86 8.41 41.94
C THR A 836 40.14 7.45 43.10
N THR A 837 40.39 6.18 42.82
CA THR A 837 40.77 5.16 43.82
C THR A 837 42.29 4.91 43.77
N ALA A 838 42.88 4.37 44.84
CA ALA A 838 44.31 4.06 44.86
C ALA A 838 44.67 2.98 43.84
N ASN A 839 43.82 1.95 43.69
CA ASN A 839 43.94 0.90 42.69
C ASN A 839 43.86 1.49 41.26
N GLN A 840 42.91 2.41 40.99
CA GLN A 840 42.85 3.13 39.71
C GLN A 840 44.12 3.93 39.44
N GLN A 841 44.61 4.71 40.40
CA GLN A 841 45.78 5.57 40.22
C GLN A 841 47.06 4.76 39.99
N ALA A 842 47.22 3.64 40.70
CA ALA A 842 48.34 2.74 40.56
C ALA A 842 48.33 2.01 39.19
N ALA A 843 47.19 1.43 38.80
CA ALA A 843 47.01 0.80 37.49
C ALA A 843 47.18 1.82 36.35
N ALA A 844 46.63 3.03 36.48
CA ALA A 844 46.79 4.12 35.52
C ALA A 844 48.25 4.55 35.34
N ALA A 845 49.04 4.60 36.41
CA ALA A 845 50.46 4.94 36.36
C ALA A 845 51.26 3.85 35.62
N ALA A 846 50.98 2.58 35.92
CA ALA A 846 51.58 1.44 35.26
C ALA A 846 51.22 1.37 33.77
N THR A 847 49.94 1.56 33.42
CA THR A 847 49.50 1.64 32.03
C THR A 847 50.14 2.80 31.29
N GLN A 848 50.31 3.97 31.93
CA GLN A 848 50.99 5.12 31.32
C GLN A 848 52.46 4.81 31.01
N ALA A 849 53.14 4.06 31.88
CA ALA A 849 54.55 3.70 31.73
C ALA A 849 54.82 2.78 30.53
N LEU A 850 53.81 2.05 30.03
CA LEU A 850 53.93 1.19 28.85
C LEU A 850 54.17 1.97 27.54
N GLY A 851 53.70 3.23 27.47
CA GLY A 851 53.89 4.11 26.32
C GLY A 851 53.10 3.73 25.05
N GLY A 852 53.13 4.63 24.07
CA GLY A 852 52.43 4.46 22.79
C GLY A 852 52.94 3.28 21.97
N GLY A 853 52.02 2.56 21.32
CA GLY A 853 52.30 1.30 20.63
C GLY A 853 52.14 0.05 21.50
N ASN A 854 51.84 0.21 22.79
CA ASN A 854 51.38 -0.90 23.63
C ASN A 854 49.83 -0.98 23.58
N PRO A 855 49.22 -2.15 23.29
CA PRO A 855 47.77 -2.29 23.16
C PRO A 855 46.96 -1.79 24.37
N VAL A 856 47.47 -1.93 25.59
CA VAL A 856 46.80 -1.47 26.82
C VAL A 856 46.86 0.05 26.94
N TYR A 857 48.03 0.65 26.69
CA TYR A 857 48.19 2.10 26.70
C TYR A 857 47.33 2.76 25.63
N ASP A 858 47.43 2.29 24.39
CA ASP A 858 46.76 2.89 23.23
C ASP A 858 45.23 2.86 23.45
N ALA A 859 44.68 1.70 23.86
CA ALA A 859 43.26 1.60 24.16
C ALA A 859 42.81 2.56 25.27
N VAL A 860 43.62 2.80 26.30
CA VAL A 860 43.31 3.81 27.33
C VAL A 860 43.31 5.24 26.76
N VAL A 861 44.20 5.59 25.82
CA VAL A 861 44.16 6.90 25.15
C VAL A 861 42.83 7.13 24.41
N TRP A 862 42.23 6.07 23.84
CA TRP A 862 40.96 6.15 23.07
C TRP A 862 39.67 6.23 23.90
N GLN A 863 39.74 6.23 25.24
CA GLN A 863 38.53 6.37 26.05
C GLN A 863 37.89 7.75 25.82
N THR A 864 36.56 7.80 25.74
CA THR A 864 35.82 9.01 25.37
C THR A 864 35.37 9.83 26.58
N SER A 865 35.45 9.28 27.79
CA SER A 865 35.22 10.01 29.03
C SER A 865 36.17 9.62 30.15
N ALA A 866 36.29 10.51 31.15
CA ALA A 866 37.00 10.22 32.39
C ALA A 866 36.41 9.02 33.17
N GLN A 867 35.10 8.75 33.02
CA GLN A 867 34.44 7.62 33.68
C GLN A 867 34.82 6.28 33.02
N GLU A 868 34.85 6.22 31.68
CA GLU A 868 35.32 5.04 30.94
C GLU A 868 36.78 4.72 31.28
N ALA A 869 37.64 5.73 31.33
CA ALA A 869 39.04 5.57 31.74
C ALA A 869 39.18 4.99 33.17
N ARG A 870 38.41 5.48 34.15
CA ARG A 870 38.38 4.92 35.51
C ARG A 870 37.96 3.44 35.52
N ALA A 871 36.92 3.09 34.75
CA ALA A 871 36.45 1.71 34.65
C ALA A 871 37.47 0.76 33.98
N ALA A 872 38.27 1.26 33.03
CA ALA A 872 39.39 0.53 32.47
C ALA A 872 40.48 0.29 33.54
N PHE A 873 40.87 1.32 34.31
CA PHE A 873 41.89 1.19 35.35
C PHE A 873 41.49 0.24 36.49
N GLU A 874 40.22 0.19 36.89
CA GLU A 874 39.72 -0.79 37.87
C GLU A 874 39.93 -2.24 37.39
N GLN A 875 39.51 -2.57 36.17
CA GLN A 875 39.67 -3.91 35.59
C GLN A 875 41.14 -4.30 35.38
N LEU A 876 41.97 -3.32 35.03
CA LEU A 876 43.41 -3.47 34.84
C LEU A 876 44.19 -3.70 36.14
N SER A 877 43.61 -3.46 37.31
CA SER A 877 44.31 -3.56 38.60
C SER A 877 44.71 -4.97 39.02
N GLY A 878 43.88 -5.99 38.75
CA GLY A 878 44.11 -7.34 39.27
C GLY A 878 43.83 -7.50 40.79
N GLU A 879 42.95 -6.69 41.38
CA GLU A 879 42.65 -6.70 42.82
C GLU A 879 42.23 -8.08 43.40
N VAL A 880 41.76 -9.00 42.55
CA VAL A 880 41.36 -10.37 42.93
C VAL A 880 42.47 -11.14 43.67
N HIS A 881 43.74 -10.94 43.30
CA HIS A 881 44.87 -11.64 43.94
C HIS A 881 45.09 -11.19 45.39
N ALA A 882 44.94 -9.88 45.65
CA ALA A 882 45.04 -9.33 46.99
C ALA A 882 43.83 -9.72 47.84
N SER A 883 42.62 -9.71 47.25
CA SER A 883 41.39 -10.17 47.93
C SER A 883 41.40 -11.68 48.24
N GLY A 884 42.06 -12.50 47.42
CA GLY A 884 42.27 -13.93 47.69
C GLY A 884 43.07 -14.18 48.98
N ALA A 885 44.06 -13.34 49.29
CA ALA A 885 44.80 -13.42 50.56
C ALA A 885 43.89 -13.18 51.77
N THR A 886 42.95 -12.23 51.68
CA THR A 886 41.89 -12.02 52.71
C THR A 886 41.04 -13.27 52.89
N ALA A 887 40.64 -13.94 51.79
CA ALA A 887 39.85 -15.16 51.86
C ALA A 887 40.58 -16.30 52.61
N LEU A 888 41.85 -16.54 52.28
CA LEU A 888 42.68 -17.59 52.90
C LEU A 888 42.96 -17.31 54.38
N ILE A 889 43.29 -16.06 54.75
CA ILE A 889 43.51 -15.69 56.15
C ILE A 889 42.23 -15.88 56.96
N ASN A 890 41.06 -15.50 56.43
CA ASN A 890 39.77 -15.74 57.08
C ASN A 890 39.46 -17.25 57.21
N SER A 891 39.76 -18.07 56.20
CA SER A 891 39.57 -19.54 56.24
C SER A 891 40.46 -20.25 57.27
N SER A 892 41.63 -19.69 57.60
CA SER A 892 42.60 -20.33 58.51
C SER A 892 42.03 -20.73 59.89
N GLN A 893 40.96 -20.07 60.34
CA GLN A 893 40.38 -20.30 61.65
C GLN A 893 39.70 -21.66 61.81
N TYR A 894 39.21 -22.30 60.75
CA TYR A 894 38.53 -23.58 60.86
C TYR A 894 39.45 -24.68 61.41
N VAL A 895 40.74 -24.63 61.05
CA VAL A 895 41.77 -25.56 61.57
C VAL A 895 42.02 -25.37 63.06
N ARG A 896 42.18 -24.12 63.49
CA ARG A 896 42.33 -23.76 64.91
C ARG A 896 41.12 -24.14 65.73
N ASN A 897 39.92 -23.86 65.22
CA ASN A 897 38.66 -24.11 65.92
C ASN A 897 38.47 -25.61 66.12
N ALA A 898 38.67 -26.45 65.09
CA ALA A 898 38.57 -27.91 65.22
C ALA A 898 39.57 -28.48 66.27
N ALA A 899 40.81 -27.99 66.30
CA ALA A 899 41.79 -28.39 67.31
C ALA A 899 41.37 -27.99 68.73
N ASN A 900 40.95 -26.74 68.94
CA ASN A 900 40.47 -26.25 70.23
C ASN A 900 39.20 -27.01 70.69
N ASP A 901 38.25 -27.23 69.77
CA ASP A 901 37.00 -27.96 70.01
C ASP A 901 37.28 -29.41 70.44
N ARG A 902 38.21 -30.10 69.76
CA ARG A 902 38.63 -31.46 70.15
C ARG A 902 39.24 -31.49 71.54
N VAL A 903 40.13 -30.55 71.88
CA VAL A 903 40.72 -30.48 73.24
C VAL A 903 39.66 -30.17 74.29
N ARG A 904 38.71 -29.25 74.04
CA ARG A 904 37.56 -29.02 74.95
C ARG A 904 36.74 -30.29 75.17
N ALA A 905 36.46 -31.05 74.10
CA ALA A 905 35.72 -32.30 74.19
C ALA A 905 36.49 -33.39 74.95
N ALA A 906 37.83 -33.42 74.87
CA ALA A 906 38.66 -34.35 75.61
C ALA A 906 38.71 -34.09 77.13
N PHE A 907 38.51 -32.85 77.58
CA PHE A 907 38.43 -32.51 79.01
C PHE A 907 37.00 -32.32 79.55
N GLY A 908 35.98 -32.50 78.71
CA GLY A 908 34.58 -32.31 79.09
C GLY A 908 34.26 -30.86 79.46
N ASP A 909 34.87 -29.91 78.76
CA ASP A 909 34.77 -28.49 79.02
C ASP A 909 33.49 -27.86 78.44
N VAL A 910 33.22 -26.61 78.83
CA VAL A 910 31.96 -25.91 78.53
C VAL A 910 31.78 -25.68 77.03
N ALA A 911 30.56 -25.93 76.55
CA ALA A 911 30.18 -25.84 75.13
C ALA A 911 31.11 -26.66 74.20
N ALA A 912 31.53 -27.84 74.66
CA ALA A 912 32.23 -28.82 73.84
C ALA A 912 31.24 -29.79 73.18
N ALA A 913 31.39 -30.01 71.86
CA ALA A 913 30.68 -31.06 71.16
C ALA A 913 31.27 -32.43 71.53
N SER A 914 30.64 -33.14 72.48
CA SER A 914 31.13 -34.42 72.99
C SER A 914 30.79 -35.61 72.07
N LEU A 915 31.25 -35.57 70.82
CA LEU A 915 31.14 -36.72 69.91
C LEU A 915 31.99 -37.89 70.44
N PRO A 916 31.47 -39.13 70.47
CA PRO A 916 32.26 -40.31 70.72
C PRO A 916 33.42 -40.43 69.73
N VAL A 917 34.52 -40.99 70.21
CA VAL A 917 35.77 -41.13 69.47
C VAL A 917 36.14 -42.59 69.34
N MET A 918 36.85 -42.93 68.26
CA MET A 918 37.43 -44.27 68.10
C MET A 918 38.63 -44.38 69.03
N ALA A 919 38.45 -45.06 70.14
CA ALA A 919 39.45 -45.25 71.17
C ALA A 919 40.25 -46.54 70.96
N TYR A 920 41.56 -46.47 71.17
CA TYR A 920 42.50 -47.58 71.00
C TYR A 920 43.23 -47.82 72.32
N GLY A 921 43.16 -49.05 72.83
CA GLY A 921 43.85 -49.48 74.05
C GLY A 921 44.25 -50.96 74.01
N PRO A 922 44.87 -51.48 75.10
CA PRO A 922 45.31 -52.87 75.17
C PRO A 922 44.20 -53.90 74.96
N ASP A 923 42.97 -53.56 75.35
CA ASP A 923 41.80 -54.44 75.30
C ASP A 923 41.07 -54.44 73.95
N GLY A 924 41.42 -53.53 73.02
CA GLY A 924 40.82 -53.46 71.69
C GLY A 924 40.60 -52.04 71.14
N LYS A 925 39.67 -51.95 70.18
CA LYS A 925 39.17 -50.70 69.60
C LYS A 925 37.70 -50.53 69.95
N ASP A 926 37.35 -49.43 70.60
CA ASP A 926 36.01 -49.17 71.14
C ASP A 926 35.52 -47.78 70.74
N ILE A 927 34.21 -47.55 70.77
CA ILE A 927 33.63 -46.20 70.67
C ILE A 927 33.37 -45.69 72.08
N GLU A 928 34.20 -44.76 72.52
CA GLU A 928 34.20 -44.20 73.87
C GLU A 928 33.75 -42.74 73.86
N ALA A 929 33.42 -42.21 75.03
CA ALA A 929 33.20 -40.77 75.19
C ALA A 929 34.46 -39.98 74.78
N ALA A 930 34.25 -38.74 74.30
CA ALA A 930 35.33 -37.85 73.87
C ALA A 930 36.46 -37.68 74.92
N THR A 931 36.11 -37.82 76.19
CA THR A 931 36.92 -37.72 77.42
C THR A 931 37.73 -38.98 77.76
N THR A 932 37.80 -39.96 76.88
CA THR A 932 38.57 -41.20 77.11
C THR A 932 40.07 -40.94 77.26
N ALA A 933 40.70 -41.52 78.28
CA ALA A 933 42.16 -41.49 78.46
C ALA A 933 42.93 -42.31 77.40
N LYS A 934 42.24 -43.23 76.70
CA LYS A 934 42.79 -44.01 75.56
C LYS A 934 43.21 -43.07 74.41
N THR A 935 44.13 -43.53 73.56
CA THR A 935 44.40 -42.89 72.26
C THR A 935 43.13 -42.84 71.44
N ALA A 936 42.77 -41.67 70.89
CA ALA A 936 41.49 -41.44 70.24
C ALA A 936 41.67 -40.82 68.85
N ALA A 937 41.00 -41.40 67.85
CA ALA A 937 40.85 -40.81 66.53
C ALA A 937 39.49 -40.10 66.41
N TRP A 938 39.47 -38.94 65.75
CA TRP A 938 38.31 -38.06 65.60
C TRP A 938 38.24 -37.45 64.20
N GLY A 939 37.09 -36.88 63.85
CA GLY A 939 36.88 -36.14 62.62
C GLY A 939 35.76 -35.11 62.73
N GLN A 940 35.88 -34.04 61.96
CA GLN A 940 34.93 -32.93 61.88
C GLN A 940 34.80 -32.47 60.42
N VAL A 941 33.57 -32.26 59.98
CA VAL A 941 33.25 -31.55 58.72
C VAL A 941 32.83 -30.13 59.07
N PHE A 942 33.08 -29.18 58.17
CA PHE A 942 32.68 -27.78 58.33
C PHE A 942 32.31 -27.16 56.98
N GLY A 943 31.42 -26.17 57.01
CA GLY A 943 30.99 -25.43 55.83
C GLY A 943 30.50 -24.02 56.20
N ALA A 944 30.97 -23.02 55.45
CA ALA A 944 30.67 -21.61 55.70
C ALA A 944 30.63 -20.79 54.41
N TRP A 945 29.85 -19.71 54.44
CA TRP A 945 29.76 -18.70 53.38
C TRP A 945 29.91 -17.31 53.99
N SER A 946 30.60 -16.43 53.27
CA SER A 946 30.90 -15.07 53.70
C SER A 946 30.61 -14.04 52.60
N SER A 947 30.27 -12.83 53.04
CA SER A 947 30.20 -11.64 52.20
C SER A 947 31.02 -10.54 52.88
N ILE A 948 32.00 -10.02 52.14
CA ILE A 948 32.87 -8.93 52.55
C ILE A 948 32.57 -7.74 51.62
N ASP A 949 32.15 -6.62 52.20
CA ASP A 949 31.85 -5.39 51.49
C ASP A 949 33.13 -4.73 50.95
N GLY A 950 33.01 -4.04 49.81
CA GLY A 950 34.09 -3.20 49.29
C GLY A 950 34.29 -1.94 50.13
N ASP A 951 35.51 -1.41 50.13
CA ASP A 951 35.91 -0.21 50.89
C ASP A 951 35.90 1.08 50.05
N GLY A 952 35.47 0.99 48.79
CA GLY A 952 35.51 2.07 47.80
C GLY A 952 36.79 2.08 46.94
N ASN A 953 37.77 1.22 47.26
CA ASN A 953 38.98 1.00 46.47
C ASN A 953 39.05 -0.43 45.91
N ALA A 954 38.64 -1.42 46.69
CA ALA A 954 38.40 -2.80 46.28
C ALA A 954 36.89 -3.12 46.25
N SER A 955 36.50 -4.05 45.38
CA SER A 955 35.11 -4.50 45.19
C SER A 955 34.64 -5.46 46.27
N ARG A 956 33.32 -5.56 46.47
CA ARG A 956 32.68 -6.60 47.30
C ARG A 956 33.14 -7.99 46.86
N MET A 957 33.54 -8.82 47.83
CA MET A 957 33.91 -10.23 47.62
C MET A 957 32.91 -11.15 48.33
N LYS A 958 32.48 -12.20 47.65
CA LYS A 958 31.79 -13.35 48.25
C LYS A 958 32.77 -14.51 48.38
N GLN A 959 32.66 -15.28 49.45
CA GLN A 959 33.52 -16.43 49.74
C GLN A 959 32.67 -17.62 50.18
N SER A 960 33.07 -18.83 49.77
CA SER A 960 32.55 -20.09 50.28
C SER A 960 33.73 -20.97 50.70
N THR A 961 33.62 -21.67 51.82
CA THR A 961 34.65 -22.59 52.29
C THR A 961 34.02 -23.83 52.90
N GLY A 962 34.45 -25.00 52.45
CA GLY A 962 33.99 -26.29 52.98
C GLY A 962 35.11 -27.32 53.01
N GLY A 963 35.10 -28.20 54.01
CA GLY A 963 36.16 -29.17 54.19
C GLY A 963 35.93 -30.16 55.32
N PHE A 964 36.96 -30.97 55.57
CA PHE A 964 37.02 -31.90 56.69
C PHE A 964 38.40 -31.86 57.35
N ILE A 965 38.42 -32.14 58.65
CA ILE A 965 39.62 -32.27 59.48
C ILE A 965 39.48 -33.56 60.26
N THR A 966 40.58 -34.30 60.39
CA THR A 966 40.68 -35.50 61.20
C THR A 966 41.98 -35.47 62.00
N GLY A 967 42.02 -36.18 63.13
CA GLY A 967 43.22 -36.25 63.93
C GLY A 967 43.22 -37.44 64.85
N ILE A 968 44.36 -37.61 65.52
CA ILE A 968 44.58 -38.61 66.55
C ILE A 968 45.33 -37.97 67.71
N ASP A 969 44.81 -38.15 68.93
CA ASP A 969 45.41 -37.68 70.17
C ASP A 969 45.48 -38.77 71.24
N THR A 970 46.39 -38.62 72.18
CA THR A 970 46.51 -39.48 73.36
C THR A 970 46.65 -38.62 74.61
N GLU A 971 46.33 -39.20 75.77
CA GLU A 971 46.72 -38.65 77.05
C GLU A 971 48.17 -39.06 77.36
N LEU A 972 48.95 -38.10 77.86
CA LEU A 972 50.29 -38.27 78.39
C LEU A 972 50.28 -38.02 79.90
N ALA A 973 51.36 -38.39 80.59
CA ALA A 973 51.51 -38.15 82.01
C ALA A 973 51.24 -36.67 82.38
N GLU A 974 50.69 -36.45 83.57
CA GLU A 974 50.21 -35.13 84.06
C GLU A 974 48.96 -34.58 83.35
N ALA A 975 48.11 -35.45 82.80
CA ALA A 975 46.82 -35.09 82.19
C ALA A 975 46.95 -34.07 81.04
N TRP A 976 47.97 -34.25 80.20
CA TRP A 976 48.12 -33.54 78.93
C TRP A 976 47.52 -34.35 77.79
N ARG A 977 46.64 -33.73 77.01
CA ARG A 977 46.18 -34.28 75.72
C ARG A 977 47.06 -33.72 74.62
N VAL A 978 47.67 -34.57 73.80
CA VAL A 978 48.50 -34.14 72.66
C VAL A 978 48.14 -34.97 71.44
N GLY A 979 48.07 -34.33 70.27
CA GLY A 979 47.71 -34.99 69.03
C GLY A 979 48.21 -34.32 67.76
N VAL A 980 47.97 -35.00 66.65
CA VAL A 980 48.25 -34.54 65.30
C VAL A 980 46.93 -34.48 64.52
N LEU A 981 46.79 -33.48 63.64
CA LEU A 981 45.65 -33.34 62.75
C LEU A 981 46.11 -33.21 61.29
N ALA A 982 45.24 -33.67 60.38
CA ALA A 982 45.34 -33.45 58.95
C ALA A 982 43.95 -33.13 58.39
N GLY A 983 43.87 -32.43 57.27
CA GLY A 983 42.58 -32.08 56.67
C GLY A 983 42.70 -31.54 55.27
N TYR A 984 41.54 -31.36 54.64
CA TYR A 984 41.40 -30.74 53.33
C TYR A 984 40.21 -29.77 53.34
N SER A 985 40.35 -28.63 52.68
CA SER A 985 39.24 -27.73 52.40
C SER A 985 39.38 -27.04 51.05
N ARG A 986 38.25 -26.70 50.43
CA ARG A 986 38.21 -25.85 49.25
C ARG A 986 37.64 -24.49 49.64
N THR A 987 38.29 -23.41 49.21
CA THR A 987 37.80 -22.04 49.33
C THR A 987 37.58 -21.48 47.94
N SER A 988 36.37 -21.01 47.63
CA SER A 988 36.10 -20.23 46.40
C SER A 988 35.73 -18.80 46.74
N PHE A 989 36.14 -17.86 45.90
CA PHE A 989 35.92 -16.43 46.09
C PHE A 989 35.62 -15.70 44.77
N ASP A 990 34.73 -14.71 44.84
CA ASP A 990 34.08 -14.09 43.66
C ASP A 990 33.88 -12.59 43.89
N ALA A 991 34.38 -11.76 42.96
CA ALA A 991 34.29 -10.30 42.96
C ALA A 991 33.63 -9.83 41.65
N LYS A 992 32.28 -9.89 41.63
CA LYS A 992 31.47 -9.70 40.42
C LYS A 992 31.65 -8.34 39.74
N ASP A 993 31.75 -7.26 40.51
CA ASP A 993 31.89 -5.90 39.97
C ASP A 993 33.30 -5.64 39.37
N ARG A 994 34.14 -6.69 39.29
CA ARG A 994 35.46 -6.73 38.63
C ARG A 994 35.58 -7.87 37.62
N SER A 995 34.51 -8.64 37.38
CA SER A 995 34.52 -9.82 36.50
C SER A 995 35.68 -10.78 36.79
N SER A 996 35.91 -11.06 38.08
CA SER A 996 37.05 -11.84 38.56
C SER A 996 36.67 -12.80 39.69
N SER A 997 37.24 -14.00 39.68
CA SER A 997 37.01 -15.07 40.65
C SER A 997 38.27 -15.90 40.89
N GLY A 998 38.27 -16.70 41.95
CA GLY A 998 39.29 -17.70 42.20
C GLY A 998 38.82 -18.83 43.09
N ASP A 999 39.53 -19.94 43.00
CA ASP A 999 39.35 -21.15 43.80
C ASP A 999 40.70 -21.54 44.40
N SER A 1000 40.67 -22.16 45.58
CA SER A 1000 41.86 -22.73 46.19
C SER A 1000 41.56 -24.05 46.88
N ASP A 1001 42.37 -25.06 46.57
CA ASP A 1001 42.38 -26.37 47.20
C ASP A 1001 43.48 -26.40 48.27
N ASN A 1002 43.07 -26.64 49.53
CA ASN A 1002 43.89 -26.43 50.72
C ASN A 1002 44.11 -27.73 51.47
N TYR A 1003 45.37 -28.02 51.83
CA TYR A 1003 45.79 -29.19 52.59
C TYR A 1003 46.37 -28.76 53.93
N HIS A 1004 45.82 -29.26 55.03
CA HIS A 1004 46.17 -28.86 56.38
C HIS A 1004 46.95 -29.96 57.10
N LEU A 1005 47.98 -29.58 57.85
CA LEU A 1005 48.69 -30.43 58.80
C LEU A 1005 48.91 -29.64 60.09
N GLY A 1006 48.77 -30.26 61.26
CA GLY A 1006 48.98 -29.58 62.53
C GLY A 1006 49.28 -30.47 63.71
N LEU A 1007 49.85 -29.84 64.74
CA LEU A 1007 50.09 -30.39 66.07
C LEU A 1007 49.25 -29.58 67.07
N TYR A 1008 48.58 -30.25 67.99
CA TYR A 1008 47.77 -29.58 69.01
C TYR A 1008 47.87 -30.29 70.34
N GLY A 1009 47.53 -29.57 71.41
CA GLY A 1009 47.39 -30.16 72.71
C GLY A 1009 46.81 -29.20 73.74
N GLY A 1010 46.66 -29.71 74.95
CA GLY A 1010 46.17 -28.94 76.08
C GLY A 1010 46.10 -29.75 77.36
N THR A 1011 45.80 -29.06 78.45
CA THR A 1011 45.64 -29.64 79.79
C THR A 1011 44.70 -28.78 80.61
N ARG A 1012 44.25 -29.30 81.75
CA ARG A 1012 43.34 -28.61 82.66
C ARG A 1012 43.80 -28.72 84.12
N TRP A 1013 44.19 -27.59 84.69
CA TRP A 1013 44.56 -27.43 86.09
C TRP A 1013 43.34 -26.96 86.91
N GLY A 1014 42.50 -27.92 87.31
CA GLY A 1014 41.29 -27.65 88.08
C GLY A 1014 40.23 -26.91 87.27
N ALA A 1015 40.09 -25.60 87.48
CA ALA A 1015 39.20 -24.74 86.71
C ALA A 1015 39.87 -24.10 85.48
N LEU A 1016 41.20 -23.98 85.46
CA LEU A 1016 41.95 -23.35 84.37
C LEU A 1016 42.33 -24.37 83.29
N ALA A 1017 41.91 -24.14 82.05
CA ALA A 1017 42.30 -24.93 80.89
C ALA A 1017 43.26 -24.15 79.98
N LEU A 1018 44.28 -24.84 79.45
CA LEU A 1018 45.19 -24.36 78.41
C LEU A 1018 45.02 -25.23 77.17
N ARG A 1019 44.90 -24.59 76.01
CA ARG A 1019 44.74 -25.26 74.70
C ARG A 1019 45.66 -24.54 73.71
N THR A 1020 46.38 -25.27 72.87
CA THR A 1020 47.39 -24.68 71.99
C THR A 1020 47.66 -25.56 70.78
N GLY A 1021 48.17 -24.97 69.71
CA GLY A 1021 48.59 -25.72 68.54
C GLY A 1021 49.33 -24.89 67.51
N LEU A 1022 49.91 -25.62 66.56
CA LEU A 1022 50.60 -25.11 65.39
C LEU A 1022 49.99 -25.83 64.18
N SER A 1023 49.71 -25.10 63.10
CA SER A 1023 49.29 -25.69 61.83
C SER A 1023 49.98 -25.02 60.64
N TYR A 1024 50.16 -25.80 59.59
CA TYR A 1024 50.57 -25.32 58.28
C TYR A 1024 49.52 -25.75 57.26
N THR A 1025 49.22 -24.85 56.32
CA THR A 1025 48.33 -25.11 55.19
C THR A 1025 49.08 -24.85 53.90
N TRP A 1026 49.08 -25.82 52.98
CA TRP A 1026 49.44 -25.62 51.59
C TRP A 1026 48.18 -25.34 50.79
N SER A 1027 48.21 -24.34 49.93
CA SER A 1027 47.08 -23.89 49.12
C SER A 1027 47.54 -23.77 47.68
N ASN A 1028 46.98 -24.58 46.77
CA ASN A 1028 47.06 -24.27 45.34
C ASN A 1028 45.91 -23.30 45.00
N ILE A 1029 46.15 -22.30 44.16
CA ILE A 1029 45.22 -21.21 43.88
C ILE A 1029 45.10 -21.02 42.37
N GLU A 1030 43.88 -21.19 41.85
CA GLU A 1030 43.51 -20.83 40.48
C GLU A 1030 42.68 -19.54 40.49
N THR A 1031 43.00 -18.61 39.59
CA THR A 1031 42.29 -17.33 39.46
C THR A 1031 42.01 -17.01 38.00
N GLY A 1032 40.89 -16.32 37.76
CA GLY A 1032 40.52 -15.80 36.44
C GLY A 1032 39.92 -14.40 36.54
N ARG A 1033 40.24 -13.53 35.59
CA ARG A 1033 39.62 -12.20 35.43
C ARG A 1033 39.46 -11.82 33.96
N THR A 1034 38.43 -11.03 33.67
CA THR A 1034 38.20 -10.45 32.35
C THR A 1034 38.46 -8.96 32.38
N VAL A 1035 39.23 -8.45 31.41
CA VAL A 1035 39.46 -7.02 31.20
C VAL A 1035 38.78 -6.62 29.90
N SER A 1036 37.67 -5.89 29.97
CA SER A 1036 36.88 -5.49 28.80
C SER A 1036 36.48 -4.02 28.88
N PHE A 1037 36.99 -3.20 27.97
CA PHE A 1037 36.64 -1.78 27.84
C PHE A 1037 36.75 -1.33 26.38
N ARG A 1038 36.39 -0.09 26.07
CA ARG A 1038 36.33 0.38 24.67
C ARG A 1038 37.70 0.19 23.99
N GLY A 1039 37.74 -0.62 22.93
CA GLY A 1039 38.96 -0.89 22.16
C GLY A 1039 39.90 -1.95 22.74
N PHE A 1040 39.53 -2.64 23.84
CA PHE A 1040 40.38 -3.65 24.49
C PHE A 1040 39.58 -4.79 25.12
N ASN A 1041 40.01 -6.04 24.93
CA ASN A 1041 39.39 -7.19 25.57
C ASN A 1041 40.38 -8.35 25.77
N ASP A 1042 40.69 -8.69 27.02
CA ASP A 1042 41.48 -9.85 27.44
C ASP A 1042 40.71 -10.73 28.44
N GLY A 1043 40.92 -12.05 28.35
CA GLY A 1043 40.61 -13.00 29.42
C GLY A 1043 41.92 -13.54 29.99
N LEU A 1044 42.09 -13.44 31.31
CA LEU A 1044 43.36 -13.68 32.00
C LEU A 1044 43.18 -14.74 33.09
N SER A 1045 44.19 -15.59 33.27
CA SER A 1045 44.22 -16.62 34.31
C SER A 1045 45.59 -16.79 34.94
N ALA A 1046 45.63 -17.15 36.23
CA ALA A 1046 46.86 -17.52 36.93
C ALA A 1046 46.64 -18.73 37.84
N ASP A 1047 47.69 -19.54 37.96
CA ASP A 1047 47.84 -20.72 38.82
C ASP A 1047 49.11 -20.48 39.64
N TYR A 1048 49.00 -20.56 40.97
CA TYR A 1048 50.08 -20.28 41.91
C TYR A 1048 49.83 -20.90 43.29
N ASP A 1049 50.90 -21.12 44.04
CA ASP A 1049 50.83 -21.73 45.38
C ASP A 1049 50.94 -20.69 46.50
N ALA A 1050 50.45 -21.07 47.68
CA ALA A 1050 50.57 -20.31 48.92
C ALA A 1050 50.74 -21.23 50.14
N GLY A 1051 51.33 -20.69 51.20
CA GLY A 1051 51.60 -21.38 52.45
C GLY A 1051 51.16 -20.55 53.65
N ALA A 1052 50.23 -21.06 54.46
CA ALA A 1052 49.77 -20.39 55.68
C ALA A 1052 50.25 -21.13 56.94
N PHE A 1053 51.20 -20.53 57.65
CA PHE A 1053 51.56 -20.95 59.01
C PHE A 1053 50.64 -20.27 60.03
N GLN A 1054 50.15 -21.04 61.00
CA GLN A 1054 49.33 -20.53 62.10
C GLN A 1054 49.80 -21.11 63.44
N ALA A 1055 49.96 -20.23 64.43
CA ALA A 1055 50.24 -20.59 65.82
C ALA A 1055 49.14 -20.03 66.73
N PHE A 1056 48.61 -20.83 67.65
CA PHE A 1056 47.51 -20.42 68.52
C PHE A 1056 47.58 -20.95 69.95
N GLY A 1057 46.98 -20.19 70.87
CA GLY A 1057 46.82 -20.55 72.27
C GLY A 1057 45.51 -20.00 72.83
N GLU A 1058 44.89 -20.73 73.76
CA GLU A 1058 43.68 -20.34 74.46
C GLU A 1058 43.77 -20.69 75.94
N LEU A 1059 43.38 -19.74 76.79
CA LEU A 1059 43.15 -19.96 78.22
C LEU A 1059 41.65 -19.83 78.49
N GLY A 1060 41.06 -20.83 79.15
CA GLY A 1060 39.67 -20.83 79.60
C GLY A 1060 39.58 -21.07 81.11
N TYR A 1061 38.61 -20.44 81.80
CA TYR A 1061 38.39 -20.65 83.23
C TYR A 1061 36.95 -21.10 83.50
N ARG A 1062 36.75 -22.35 83.90
CA ARG A 1062 35.43 -22.95 84.11
C ARG A 1062 34.80 -22.50 85.43
N LEU A 1063 33.51 -22.17 85.37
CA LEU A 1063 32.63 -21.78 86.45
C LEU A 1063 31.37 -22.65 86.40
N ASP A 1064 31.20 -23.57 87.34
CA ASP A 1064 30.00 -24.40 87.44
C ASP A 1064 28.92 -23.70 88.30
N ALA A 1065 27.69 -23.66 87.81
CA ALA A 1065 26.52 -23.12 88.49
C ALA A 1065 25.38 -24.17 88.52
N ALA A 1066 24.33 -23.93 89.30
CA ALA A 1066 23.21 -24.87 89.40
C ALA A 1066 22.44 -24.97 88.06
N GLY A 1067 22.69 -26.03 87.31
CA GLY A 1067 22.04 -26.30 86.00
C GLY A 1067 22.75 -25.71 84.78
N ALA A 1068 23.90 -25.04 84.94
CA ALA A 1068 24.68 -24.50 83.81
C ALA A 1068 26.17 -24.42 84.15
N ALA A 1069 27.03 -24.54 83.14
CA ALA A 1069 28.46 -24.27 83.26
C ALA A 1069 28.85 -23.12 82.33
N PHE A 1070 29.82 -22.31 82.75
CA PHE A 1070 30.33 -21.15 82.02
C PHE A 1070 31.86 -21.22 81.89
N GLU A 1071 32.41 -20.73 80.79
CA GLU A 1071 33.86 -20.60 80.60
C GLU A 1071 34.18 -19.29 79.86
N PRO A 1072 34.49 -18.20 80.58
CA PRO A 1072 35.26 -17.10 80.01
C PRO A 1072 36.59 -17.61 79.46
N PHE A 1073 36.95 -17.17 78.24
CA PHE A 1073 38.19 -17.55 77.57
C PHE A 1073 38.85 -16.37 76.85
N VAL A 1074 40.17 -16.47 76.71
CA VAL A 1074 40.98 -15.61 75.83
C VAL A 1074 41.79 -16.49 74.88
N ASN A 1075 41.64 -16.26 73.58
CA ASN A 1075 42.38 -16.95 72.52
C ASN A 1075 43.24 -15.94 71.75
N LEU A 1076 44.49 -16.32 71.46
CA LEU A 1076 45.40 -15.61 70.58
C LEU A 1076 45.79 -16.54 69.42
N ALA A 1077 45.78 -16.03 68.20
CA ALA A 1077 46.18 -16.76 66.99
C ALA A 1077 46.97 -15.84 66.05
N HIS A 1078 48.19 -16.23 65.69
CA HIS A 1078 49.00 -15.56 64.68
C HIS A 1078 48.97 -16.36 63.38
N VAL A 1079 48.72 -15.69 62.25
CA VAL A 1079 48.66 -16.26 60.91
C VAL A 1079 49.66 -15.53 60.02
N SER A 1080 50.57 -16.27 59.40
CA SER A 1080 51.53 -15.78 58.40
C SER A 1080 51.26 -16.50 57.09
N LEU A 1081 50.72 -15.77 56.11
CA LEU A 1081 50.41 -16.27 54.77
C LEU A 1081 51.52 -15.82 53.81
N HIS A 1082 52.29 -16.77 53.28
CA HIS A 1082 53.16 -16.57 52.13
C HIS A 1082 52.40 -16.90 50.85
N THR A 1083 52.60 -16.12 49.80
CA THR A 1083 52.07 -16.37 48.46
C THR A 1083 53.20 -16.23 47.46
N ASP A 1084 53.34 -17.23 46.59
CA ASP A 1084 54.43 -17.28 45.62
C ASP A 1084 54.24 -16.26 44.49
N GLY A 1085 55.34 -15.91 43.81
CA GLY A 1085 55.29 -15.02 42.65
C GLY A 1085 54.79 -15.76 41.40
N PHE A 1086 54.00 -15.09 40.57
CA PHE A 1086 53.34 -15.71 39.42
C PHE A 1086 53.23 -14.74 38.23
N THR A 1087 52.84 -15.25 37.07
CA THR A 1087 52.50 -14.45 35.89
C THR A 1087 51.20 -14.97 35.28
N GLU A 1088 50.25 -14.06 35.07
CA GLU A 1088 49.00 -14.37 34.37
C GLU A 1088 49.26 -14.78 32.91
N LYS A 1089 48.35 -15.60 32.37
CA LYS A 1089 48.32 -16.04 30.97
C LYS A 1089 47.07 -15.46 30.31
N GLY A 1090 47.18 -15.06 29.04
CA GLY A 1090 46.04 -14.62 28.23
C GLY A 1090 46.43 -13.60 27.16
N GLY A 1091 46.61 -12.34 27.56
CA GLY A 1091 46.85 -11.22 26.63
C GLY A 1091 47.73 -10.10 27.18
N ALA A 1092 47.64 -8.91 26.58
CA ALA A 1092 48.53 -7.78 26.85
C ALA A 1092 48.33 -7.15 28.25
N ALA A 1093 47.17 -7.33 28.88
CA ALA A 1093 46.86 -6.88 30.23
C ALA A 1093 47.29 -7.88 31.34
N ALA A 1094 48.01 -8.94 30.99
CA ALA A 1094 48.56 -9.91 31.94
C ALA A 1094 49.57 -9.26 32.91
N LEU A 1095 49.41 -9.56 34.19
CA LEU A 1095 50.24 -9.10 35.29
C LEU A 1095 51.23 -10.18 35.73
N SER A 1096 52.43 -9.74 36.09
CA SER A 1096 53.37 -10.53 36.91
C SER A 1096 53.36 -10.01 38.35
N ALA A 1097 53.32 -10.92 39.32
CA ALA A 1097 53.27 -10.63 40.74
C ALA A 1097 54.55 -11.08 41.47
N GLU A 1098 55.01 -10.29 42.44
CA GLU A 1098 56.08 -10.70 43.36
C GLU A 1098 55.56 -11.64 44.47
N ALA A 1099 56.41 -12.57 44.91
CA ALA A 1099 56.16 -13.34 46.12
C ALA A 1099 56.11 -12.41 47.34
N GLN A 1100 55.16 -12.66 48.26
CA GLN A 1100 54.87 -11.75 49.37
C GLN A 1100 54.34 -12.48 50.60
N THR A 1101 54.40 -11.83 51.77
CA THR A 1101 53.94 -12.40 53.04
C THR A 1101 53.05 -11.41 53.80
N THR A 1102 51.88 -11.86 54.22
CA THR A 1102 50.90 -11.09 55.02
C THR A 1102 50.82 -11.67 56.43
N ASN A 1103 50.93 -10.84 57.46
CA ASN A 1103 50.96 -11.27 58.86
C ASN A 1103 49.81 -10.66 59.66
N THR A 1104 48.83 -11.49 60.03
CA THR A 1104 47.64 -11.06 60.78
C THR A 1104 47.57 -11.80 62.12
N THR A 1105 47.36 -11.07 63.21
CA THR A 1105 47.18 -11.66 64.55
C THR A 1105 45.77 -11.39 65.05
N PHE A 1106 45.08 -12.44 65.50
CA PHE A 1106 43.74 -12.37 66.05
C PHE A 1106 43.77 -12.58 67.56
N SER A 1107 43.06 -11.74 68.31
CA SER A 1107 42.74 -11.98 69.72
C SER A 1107 41.24 -12.09 69.87
N THR A 1108 40.75 -13.17 70.49
CA THR A 1108 39.33 -13.37 70.80
C THR A 1108 39.14 -13.41 72.30
N LEU A 1109 38.33 -12.50 72.84
CA LEU A 1109 37.82 -12.56 74.21
C LEU A 1109 36.37 -13.04 74.15
N GLY A 1110 36.02 -14.07 74.91
CA GLY A 1110 34.66 -14.61 74.85
C GLY A 1110 34.20 -15.33 76.11
N LEU A 1111 32.94 -15.77 76.07
CA LEU A 1111 32.26 -16.54 77.09
C LEU A 1111 31.56 -17.72 76.42
N ARG A 1112 31.82 -18.92 76.93
CA ARG A 1112 31.07 -20.13 76.62
C ARG A 1112 30.07 -20.42 77.74
N ALA A 1113 28.94 -21.02 77.38
CA ALA A 1113 27.93 -21.51 78.30
C ALA A 1113 27.35 -22.84 77.80
N SER A 1114 27.06 -23.76 78.71
CA SER A 1114 26.34 -25.01 78.43
C SER A 1114 25.33 -25.32 79.52
N THR A 1115 24.14 -25.80 79.15
CA THR A 1115 23.07 -26.21 80.08
C THR A 1115 22.38 -27.47 79.58
N ASP A 1116 22.14 -28.41 80.51
CA ASP A 1116 21.45 -29.66 80.24
C ASP A 1116 19.98 -29.56 80.66
N PHE A 1117 19.08 -30.03 79.80
CA PHE A 1117 17.64 -29.96 80.00
C PHE A 1117 16.91 -31.13 79.34
N MET A 1118 15.63 -31.30 79.67
CA MET A 1118 14.75 -32.29 79.05
C MET A 1118 13.85 -31.63 78.01
N LEU A 1119 14.00 -32.02 76.75
CA LEU A 1119 13.08 -31.69 75.66
C LEU A 1119 12.02 -32.80 75.55
N GLY A 1120 11.00 -32.71 76.40
CA GLY A 1120 10.04 -33.81 76.60
C GLY A 1120 10.71 -34.99 77.30
N SER A 1121 10.81 -36.14 76.63
CA SER A 1121 11.55 -37.31 77.13
C SER A 1121 12.99 -37.42 76.61
N VAL A 1122 13.43 -36.49 75.76
CA VAL A 1122 14.78 -36.47 75.19
C VAL A 1122 15.69 -35.61 76.07
N ALA A 1123 16.81 -36.17 76.53
CA ALA A 1123 17.85 -35.36 77.18
C ALA A 1123 18.59 -34.55 76.12
N ALA A 1124 18.76 -33.25 76.35
CA ALA A 1124 19.40 -32.33 75.42
C ALA A 1124 20.32 -31.34 76.15
N SER A 1125 21.37 -30.91 75.45
CA SER A 1125 22.33 -29.91 75.93
C SER A 1125 22.33 -28.72 74.98
N ALA A 1126 22.05 -27.52 75.51
CA ALA A 1126 22.18 -26.27 74.77
C ALA A 1126 23.55 -25.66 75.04
N ASN A 1127 24.26 -25.36 73.95
CA ASN A 1127 25.64 -24.90 73.94
C ASN A 1127 25.72 -23.52 73.27
N GLY A 1128 26.47 -22.58 73.85
CA GLY A 1128 26.61 -21.23 73.32
C GLY A 1128 28.01 -20.66 73.52
N THR A 1129 28.52 -19.95 72.51
CA THR A 1129 29.72 -19.11 72.57
C THR A 1129 29.34 -17.72 72.11
N VAL A 1130 29.72 -16.70 72.88
CA VAL A 1130 29.75 -15.30 72.41
C VAL A 1130 31.15 -14.73 72.59
N GLY A 1131 31.61 -13.90 71.67
CA GLY A 1131 32.93 -13.30 71.77
C GLY A 1131 33.14 -12.06 70.91
N TRP A 1132 34.23 -11.37 71.18
CA TRP A 1132 34.76 -10.27 70.38
C TRP A 1132 36.15 -10.67 69.90
N LYS A 1133 36.30 -10.76 68.58
CA LYS A 1133 37.57 -11.00 67.88
C LYS A 1133 38.10 -9.68 67.33
N HIS A 1134 39.36 -9.39 67.61
CA HIS A 1134 40.09 -8.23 67.10
C HIS A 1134 41.28 -8.67 66.24
N ALA A 1135 41.50 -7.99 65.11
CA ALA A 1135 42.60 -8.28 64.17
C ALA A 1135 43.67 -7.17 64.16
N PHE A 1136 44.92 -7.59 64.40
CA PHE A 1136 46.13 -6.77 64.43
C PHE A 1136 47.07 -7.13 63.27
N GLY A 1137 48.02 -6.24 62.99
CA GLY A 1137 48.99 -6.42 61.90
C GLY A 1137 48.38 -6.03 60.55
N ASP A 1138 48.69 -6.83 59.53
CA ASP A 1138 48.26 -6.61 58.16
C ASP A 1138 46.78 -7.01 58.02
N THR A 1139 45.89 -6.01 58.06
CA THR A 1139 44.43 -6.20 57.91
C THR A 1139 43.91 -5.78 56.55
N THR A 1140 44.76 -5.27 55.66
CA THR A 1140 44.41 -4.92 54.29
C THR A 1140 45.47 -5.55 53.38
N PRO A 1141 45.29 -6.82 52.98
CA PRO A 1141 46.24 -7.49 52.11
C PRO A 1141 46.40 -6.76 50.79
N PHE A 1142 47.62 -6.78 50.26
CA PHE A 1142 47.96 -6.18 48.99
C PHE A 1142 48.57 -7.22 48.06
N SER A 1143 48.77 -6.85 46.79
CA SER A 1143 49.59 -7.55 45.83
C SER A 1143 50.46 -6.53 45.09
N LYS A 1144 51.72 -6.89 44.82
CA LYS A 1144 52.60 -6.12 43.95
C LYS A 1144 52.61 -6.76 42.58
N VAL A 1145 52.02 -6.06 41.62
CA VAL A 1145 51.75 -6.55 40.26
C VAL A 1145 52.33 -5.60 39.22
N GLY A 1146 52.61 -6.07 38.01
CA GLY A 1146 53.03 -5.21 36.90
C GLY A 1146 52.80 -5.84 35.54
N PHE A 1147 52.41 -5.01 34.56
CA PHE A 1147 52.34 -5.41 33.17
C PHE A 1147 53.72 -5.72 32.60
N ALA A 1148 53.78 -6.55 31.55
CA ALA A 1148 55.00 -6.74 30.77
C ALA A 1148 55.50 -5.39 30.21
N GLY A 1149 56.67 -4.93 30.68
CA GLY A 1149 57.27 -3.64 30.31
C GLY A 1149 56.95 -2.46 31.25
N SER A 1150 56.16 -2.66 32.31
CA SER A 1150 55.90 -1.66 33.36
C SER A 1150 56.74 -1.93 34.62
N SER A 1151 56.96 -0.91 35.44
CA SER A 1151 57.31 -1.11 36.85
C SER A 1151 56.16 -1.76 37.62
N LEU A 1152 56.47 -2.48 38.69
CA LEU A 1152 55.49 -2.99 39.64
C LEU A 1152 54.74 -1.85 40.35
N PHE A 1153 53.46 -2.07 40.61
CA PHE A 1153 52.56 -1.21 41.36
C PHE A 1153 51.83 -2.02 42.44
N THR A 1154 51.37 -1.35 43.50
CA THR A 1154 50.68 -2.00 44.63
C THR A 1154 49.18 -1.87 44.46
N VAL A 1155 48.47 -2.97 44.67
CA VAL A 1155 47.01 -3.07 44.58
C VAL A 1155 46.50 -3.72 45.86
N THR A 1156 45.52 -3.11 46.53
CA THR A 1156 44.97 -3.65 47.78
C THR A 1156 43.65 -4.36 47.53
N GLY A 1157 43.44 -5.48 48.22
CA GLY A 1157 42.18 -6.22 48.21
C GLY A 1157 41.23 -5.78 49.32
N VAL A 1158 40.10 -6.48 49.45
CA VAL A 1158 39.13 -6.20 50.53
C VAL A 1158 39.75 -6.38 51.92
N PRO A 1159 39.51 -5.46 52.87
CA PRO A 1159 40.11 -5.53 54.19
C PRO A 1159 39.51 -6.64 55.07
N ILE A 1160 40.37 -7.27 55.89
CA ILE A 1160 39.98 -8.12 57.01
C ILE A 1160 39.31 -7.25 58.09
N ALA A 1161 38.12 -7.62 58.52
CA ALA A 1161 37.39 -6.88 59.54
C ALA A 1161 38.18 -6.80 60.87
N ARG A 1162 38.55 -5.58 61.27
CA ARG A 1162 39.34 -5.33 62.50
C ARG A 1162 38.63 -5.73 63.79
N ASN A 1163 37.31 -5.66 63.82
CA ASN A 1163 36.48 -6.00 64.97
C ASN A 1163 35.30 -6.85 64.49
N THR A 1164 35.14 -8.01 65.12
CA THR A 1164 34.17 -9.03 64.70
C THR A 1164 33.49 -9.62 65.94
N PHE A 1165 32.18 -9.53 66.00
CA PHE A 1165 31.36 -10.27 66.95
C PHE A 1165 31.29 -11.74 66.52
N VAL A 1166 31.60 -12.65 67.44
CA VAL A 1166 31.59 -14.10 67.23
C VAL A 1166 30.41 -14.68 68.00
N LEU A 1167 29.59 -15.48 67.31
CA LEU A 1167 28.46 -16.20 67.87
C LEU A 1167 28.55 -17.67 67.45
N GLN A 1168 28.44 -18.58 68.41
CA GLN A 1168 28.17 -19.99 68.13
C GLN A 1168 26.99 -20.44 68.98
N THR A 1169 26.07 -21.18 68.40
CA THR A 1169 24.92 -21.76 69.13
C THR A 1169 24.71 -23.17 68.65
N GLY A 1170 24.69 -24.13 69.57
CA GLY A 1170 24.51 -25.55 69.30
C GLY A 1170 23.44 -26.18 70.18
N LEU A 1171 22.78 -27.21 69.64
CA LEU A 1171 21.87 -28.08 70.36
C LEU A 1171 22.28 -29.53 70.08
N ASP A 1172 22.59 -30.27 71.14
CA ASP A 1172 22.90 -31.68 71.10
C ASP A 1172 21.75 -32.46 71.77
N MET A 1173 21.16 -33.42 71.06
CA MET A 1173 19.96 -34.17 71.47
C MET A 1173 20.24 -35.66 71.53
N LYS A 1174 20.06 -36.29 72.71
CA LYS A 1174 20.26 -37.72 72.92
C LYS A 1174 19.03 -38.52 72.44
N VAL A 1175 19.00 -38.84 71.15
CA VAL A 1175 17.89 -39.50 70.45
C VAL A 1175 17.67 -40.93 70.95
N THR A 1176 18.73 -41.65 71.32
CA THR A 1176 18.66 -42.94 72.02
C THR A 1176 19.77 -43.02 73.07
N ASP A 1177 19.80 -44.07 73.91
CA ASP A 1177 20.94 -44.30 74.81
C ASP A 1177 22.29 -44.39 74.11
N ASN A 1178 22.26 -44.72 72.82
CA ASN A 1178 23.41 -44.95 71.96
C ASN A 1178 23.52 -43.94 70.81
N ALA A 1179 22.69 -42.91 70.71
CA ALA A 1179 22.73 -41.96 69.59
C ALA A 1179 22.43 -40.51 70.00
N THR A 1180 23.26 -39.59 69.50
CA THR A 1180 23.12 -38.13 69.74
C THR A 1180 23.22 -37.40 68.40
N ILE A 1181 22.28 -36.48 68.13
CA ILE A 1181 22.34 -35.57 66.98
C ILE A 1181 22.67 -34.17 67.49
N GLY A 1182 23.71 -33.57 66.94
CA GLY A 1182 24.13 -32.20 67.22
C GLY A 1182 23.98 -31.31 65.99
N ILE A 1183 23.44 -30.12 66.16
CA ILE A 1183 23.43 -29.07 65.12
C ILE A 1183 24.01 -27.81 65.75
N SER A 1184 24.97 -27.16 65.07
CA SER A 1184 25.47 -25.85 65.47
C SER A 1184 25.50 -24.86 64.33
N TYR A 1185 25.15 -23.62 64.64
CA TYR A 1185 25.34 -22.45 63.80
C TYR A 1185 26.55 -21.66 64.31
N ASN A 1186 27.37 -21.18 63.38
CA ASN A 1186 28.51 -20.31 63.63
C ASN A 1186 28.32 -19.01 62.82
N GLY A 1187 28.38 -17.86 63.49
CA GLY A 1187 28.26 -16.55 62.88
C GLY A 1187 29.43 -15.66 63.29
N GLU A 1188 30.02 -14.94 62.32
CA GLU A 1188 30.98 -13.89 62.59
C GLU A 1188 30.59 -12.61 61.86
N PHE A 1189 30.45 -11.50 62.59
CA PHE A 1189 29.90 -10.25 62.10
C PHE A 1189 30.81 -9.08 62.46
N GLY A 1190 31.45 -8.49 61.45
CA GLY A 1190 32.29 -7.31 61.59
C GLY A 1190 31.80 -6.15 60.72
N SER A 1191 32.44 -4.99 60.85
CA SER A 1191 32.19 -3.88 59.93
C SER A 1191 32.56 -4.30 58.51
N GLY A 1192 31.59 -4.28 57.59
CA GLY A 1192 31.78 -4.71 56.21
C GLY A 1192 32.03 -6.21 56.02
N SER A 1193 31.78 -7.08 56.99
CA SER A 1193 32.01 -8.53 56.85
C SER A 1193 30.97 -9.35 57.60
N SER A 1194 30.43 -10.37 56.94
CA SER A 1194 29.56 -11.36 57.56
C SER A 1194 29.94 -12.77 57.10
N THR A 1195 30.11 -13.68 58.04
CA THR A 1195 30.38 -15.11 57.81
C THR A 1195 29.32 -15.91 58.54
N ASN A 1196 28.79 -16.94 57.88
CA ASN A 1196 27.78 -17.84 58.42
C ASN A 1196 28.20 -19.27 58.09
N GLY A 1197 28.08 -20.18 59.03
CA GLY A 1197 28.35 -21.61 58.84
C GLY A 1197 27.40 -22.47 59.66
N VAL A 1198 27.17 -23.69 59.20
CA VAL A 1198 26.31 -24.67 59.86
C VAL A 1198 27.01 -26.01 59.87
N ASP A 1199 27.18 -26.58 61.05
CA ASP A 1199 27.68 -27.94 61.24
C ASP A 1199 26.53 -28.84 61.69
N ALA A 1200 26.43 -30.02 61.09
CA ALA A 1200 25.55 -31.10 61.55
C ALA A 1200 26.42 -32.30 61.94
N ARG A 1201 26.10 -32.91 63.09
CA ARG A 1201 26.89 -34.00 63.68
C ARG A 1201 25.97 -35.14 64.09
N LEU A 1202 26.39 -36.38 63.83
CA LEU A 1202 25.75 -37.60 64.31
C LEU A 1202 26.78 -38.40 65.11
N SER A 1203 26.42 -38.70 66.35
CA SER A 1203 27.15 -39.56 67.27
C SER A 1203 26.38 -40.86 67.43
N VAL A 1204 27.04 -42.01 67.25
CA VAL A 1204 26.47 -43.33 67.56
C VAL A 1204 27.50 -44.16 68.33
N LYS A 1205 27.08 -44.68 69.49
CA LYS A 1205 27.80 -45.67 70.29
C LYS A 1205 27.27 -47.06 69.95
N PHE A 1206 28.16 -48.00 69.69
CA PHE A 1206 27.81 -49.39 69.36
C PHE A 1206 28.23 -50.33 70.48
#